data_AF-H3ZR68-F1
#
_entry.id   AF-H3ZR68-F1
#
_cell.length_a   1.000
_cell.length_b   1.000
_cell.length_c   1.000
_cell.angle_alpha   90.00
_cell.angle_beta   90.00
_cell.angle_gamma   90.00
#
_symmetry.space_group_name_H-M   'P 1'
#
loop_
_entity.id
_entity.type
_entity.pdbx_description
1 polymer ?
#
loop_
_entity_poly.entity_id
_entity_poly.type
_entity_poly.pdbx_seq_one_letter_code
_entity_poly.pdbx_strand_id
1 'polypeptide(L)'
;MEEKKKKRSGLSWIEEILSEEAAPLEDIIKEEQREEKPNAKEELSPTVPEIKTPSRSLSAESRGGSSLEEILKSTRGSPRVPIPTYYGEEVKVLDVYGNVRILRVKGEPIPIYEIRLPKLSEEEEKLVKIVRDRAIAEIQIDPESIPDPEERRRIFGRVVKNIMRELAPAISEARMEILVNMVVQNMIGYGKLDPLVRDDNLEEVMVIGTRRPVYVWHRKFYMCKTNIVFDDEREILNIIERIARQVGRRIDQQTPLLDARLPDGSRVNATIRPVSLDGPTLTIRKFKKDPLTIIDLLKYGTFNLEIASLLWVFVDGLGVKPANVLVAGGTGSGKTTTLNALAMFIPPSERVISIEDTAELQLPIEHWVRLETRPPNIEGKGEITMDDLVKNTLRMRPDRIIVGEVRGPEARTMFTAMNTGHNGALYDFSVIQLSNGKFVLIGDLVEELFKKYSDRIETYKDLEYIVLDEKDRFEVVSVGPDLKAGKHIVSRVWRRKVREGERLMRIKTRTGNEVILTKTHPFFVFSKGDVVRKEAEKLKVGDRVAVMMNPPKPPQRRAIVDPSIYVKISDYYLVPNGKGMVKIPNEGLPPEKVQYLSSVNSHHVKLVREVNEKLSYIAGVILGDGYISSGGYYISATFDDEDYMEAFVTAVSKFVPNYVPRMKNDGKSTVVTVGSKIFAEMLSRIFGIPKGKKSGIWDVPDVVLSNDELMRYFIAGLFDADGYVDKNGPSIILATKSENAARKIWYALQRLGIISTVSRVKNRGFKEGEIFRVIISGVEDLTKFAKFIPLCHSRKRAKLMEILNTKKAYRGRKTYRVPISSEMITPIRRRLGLTIAELSKLASYYAGEKVSEGLIRHIEKGRVREIRRSALKGIALALQQVAKDIGDKEAWVMGKRLQLLAEGDVYWDEVVSVEEVDPRELGIEYLYDLTVEDDHNYVANGILVSNCMGTIHSNSARETIVRLESPPMNVPRIMIPALDVIIMQVRFNNRKKGTIRRITEIAEVSGIEGESVQLNTIYKYNPAKDELYHTGVPSRVLNQLAEHTGLTMDELLEERIKREVVLQWMVEKGIRSIEEVGHYIREFYIDHEELLRRIERDASIELTEKVRTVI
;
A
#
# COMPACT_ATOMS: atom_id res chain seq x y z
N MET A 1 -27.58 49.06 38.27
CA MET A 1 -26.42 49.77 37.69
C MET A 1 -25.37 48.71 37.37
N GLU A 2 -24.93 48.51 36.13
CA GLU A 2 -25.42 49.15 34.90
C GLU A 2 -25.16 48.28 33.63
N GLU A 3 -25.41 48.88 32.47
CA GLU A 3 -25.58 48.29 31.13
C GLU A 3 -24.29 47.82 30.42
N LYS A 4 -24.27 47.06 29.29
CA LYS A 4 -25.19 46.12 28.61
C LYS A 4 -24.45 45.37 27.47
N LYS A 5 -25.05 44.23 27.04
CA LYS A 5 -25.14 43.71 25.64
C LYS A 5 -23.92 43.10 24.90
N LYS A 6 -24.24 41.94 24.26
CA LYS A 6 -23.64 41.30 23.06
C LYS A 6 -22.24 40.67 23.23
N LYS A 7 -22.00 39.40 22.87
CA LYS A 7 -22.86 38.28 22.39
C LYS A 7 -22.48 36.98 23.13
N ARG A 8 -23.41 36.02 23.21
CA ARG A 8 -23.18 34.68 23.79
C ARG A 8 -24.05 33.63 23.08
N SER A 9 -23.82 32.35 23.39
CA SER A 9 -24.50 31.14 22.90
C SER A 9 -24.29 30.78 21.42
N GLY A 10 -24.08 29.51 21.08
CA GLY A 10 -23.84 28.37 22.00
C GLY A 10 -23.79 27.01 21.31
N LEU A 11 -23.40 25.99 22.07
CA LEU A 11 -23.72 24.57 21.89
C LEU A 11 -23.24 23.79 23.15
N SER A 12 -24.19 23.23 23.89
CA SER A 12 -24.00 22.19 24.92
C SER A 12 -25.07 21.10 24.67
N TRP A 13 -25.24 20.14 25.59
CA TRP A 13 -26.12 18.95 25.50
C TRP A 13 -25.52 17.72 24.79
N ILE A 14 -24.51 17.10 25.42
CA ILE A 14 -24.20 15.66 25.23
C ILE A 14 -23.84 15.06 26.61
N GLU A 15 -24.82 14.91 27.50
CA GLU A 15 -24.55 14.35 28.85
C GLU A 15 -25.76 13.66 29.54
N GLU A 16 -26.86 13.33 28.84
CA GLU A 16 -28.11 12.87 29.50
C GLU A 16 -28.86 11.69 28.82
N ILE A 17 -28.20 10.85 28.02
CA ILE A 17 -28.77 9.56 27.54
C ILE A 17 -27.71 8.45 27.54
N LEU A 18 -27.34 7.95 28.73
CA LEU A 18 -26.52 6.73 28.92
C LEU A 18 -26.91 5.96 30.20
N SER A 19 -28.16 5.50 30.22
CA SER A 19 -28.79 4.61 31.21
C SER A 19 -30.00 3.97 30.51
N GLU A 20 -30.30 2.67 30.56
CA GLU A 20 -29.80 1.60 31.44
C GLU A 20 -29.63 0.25 30.70
N GLU A 21 -28.95 -0.64 31.42
CA GLU A 21 -28.72 -2.09 31.37
C GLU A 21 -29.48 -3.01 30.38
N ALA A 22 -28.82 -4.13 30.04
CA ALA A 22 -29.40 -5.27 29.34
C ALA A 22 -28.88 -6.59 29.96
N ALA A 23 -29.80 -7.52 30.25
CA ALA A 23 -29.51 -8.88 30.72
C ALA A 23 -30.56 -9.88 30.16
N PRO A 24 -30.26 -11.18 30.06
CA PRO A 24 -30.90 -12.07 29.07
C PRO A 24 -31.67 -13.25 29.70
N LEU A 25 -32.36 -14.03 28.86
CA LEU A 25 -32.10 -15.49 28.72
C LEU A 25 -33.02 -16.14 27.68
N GLU A 26 -32.53 -17.25 27.11
CA GLU A 26 -33.36 -18.26 26.44
C GLU A 26 -34.24 -18.98 27.47
N ASP A 27 -35.46 -19.40 27.10
CA ASP A 27 -35.88 -20.78 27.40
C ASP A 27 -37.12 -21.24 26.61
N ILE A 28 -37.42 -22.54 26.71
CA ILE A 28 -38.53 -23.31 26.11
C ILE A 28 -38.22 -23.90 24.72
N ILE A 29 -37.50 -25.01 24.76
CA ILE A 29 -37.40 -26.05 23.73
C ILE A 29 -38.54 -27.07 23.95
N LYS A 30 -39.02 -27.72 22.86
CA LYS A 30 -39.62 -29.08 22.74
C LYS A 30 -40.92 -29.08 21.90
N GLU A 31 -40.94 -29.79 20.76
CA GLU A 31 -41.52 -31.15 20.54
C GLU A 31 -43.02 -31.11 20.17
N GLU A 32 -43.55 -31.88 19.22
CA GLU A 32 -42.94 -32.71 18.16
C GLU A 32 -43.97 -33.05 17.05
N GLN A 33 -43.48 -33.62 15.94
CA GLN A 33 -44.15 -34.56 15.02
C GLN A 33 -45.54 -34.27 14.38
N ARG A 34 -45.53 -34.36 13.03
CA ARG A 34 -46.44 -35.14 12.16
C ARG A 34 -47.85 -34.64 11.74
N GLU A 35 -47.92 -34.41 10.44
CA GLU A 35 -48.86 -35.04 9.46
C GLU A 35 -50.28 -34.47 9.24
N GLU A 36 -50.82 -34.90 8.08
CA GLU A 36 -52.16 -34.73 7.49
C GLU A 36 -52.67 -33.35 7.00
N LYS A 37 -52.81 -33.28 5.66
CA LYS A 37 -53.81 -32.48 4.91
C LYS A 37 -55.18 -33.19 5.03
N PRO A 38 -56.35 -32.50 4.96
CA PRO A 38 -56.80 -31.84 3.72
C PRO A 38 -57.72 -30.60 3.82
N ASN A 39 -58.06 -30.08 2.62
CA ASN A 39 -59.05 -29.07 2.22
C ASN A 39 -60.33 -28.96 3.11
N ALA A 40 -61.09 -27.85 3.18
CA ALA A 40 -61.38 -26.85 2.14
C ALA A 40 -62.12 -25.57 2.65
N LYS A 41 -62.16 -24.53 1.79
CA LYS A 41 -63.14 -23.42 1.67
C LYS A 41 -63.37 -22.38 2.81
N GLU A 42 -63.26 -21.10 2.41
CA GLU A 42 -64.24 -19.97 2.51
C GLU A 42 -65.21 -19.95 3.72
N GLU A 43 -65.38 -18.87 4.52
CA GLU A 43 -65.57 -17.44 4.17
C GLU A 43 -65.18 -16.39 5.26
N LEU A 44 -65.03 -15.12 4.82
CA LEU A 44 -65.38 -13.83 5.47
C LEU A 44 -64.87 -13.38 6.88
N SER A 45 -63.87 -12.48 6.85
CA SER A 45 -63.82 -11.19 7.62
C SER A 45 -63.55 -11.26 9.16
N PRO A 46 -63.37 -10.13 9.92
CA PRO A 46 -63.47 -8.70 9.56
C PRO A 46 -62.39 -7.72 10.14
N THR A 47 -62.63 -6.42 9.93
CA THR A 47 -62.11 -5.21 10.63
C THR A 47 -60.69 -4.67 10.40
N VAL A 48 -60.65 -3.37 10.06
CA VAL A 48 -59.55 -2.40 10.25
C VAL A 48 -60.21 -1.08 10.76
N PRO A 49 -59.61 -0.28 11.68
CA PRO A 49 -60.32 0.81 12.37
C PRO A 49 -60.44 2.14 11.58
N GLU A 50 -61.44 2.95 11.95
CA GLU A 50 -61.63 4.33 11.47
C GLU A 50 -60.65 5.35 12.09
N ILE A 51 -60.32 6.42 11.37
CA ILE A 51 -59.94 7.74 11.94
C ILE A 51 -60.74 8.84 11.21
N LYS A 52 -61.13 9.88 11.95
CA LYS A 52 -62.22 10.83 11.60
C LYS A 52 -61.74 12.12 10.91
N THR A 53 -62.62 12.69 10.09
CA THR A 53 -62.52 14.06 9.53
C THR A 53 -63.08 15.13 10.47
N PRO A 54 -62.50 16.36 10.48
CA PRO A 54 -63.20 17.61 10.80
C PRO A 54 -63.83 18.21 9.53
N SER A 55 -64.73 19.21 9.67
CA SER A 55 -65.55 19.70 8.55
C SER A 55 -65.71 21.23 8.48
N ARG A 56 -66.25 21.69 7.32
CA ARG A 56 -66.84 23.01 7.00
C ARG A 56 -65.87 24.18 6.67
N SER A 57 -66.21 25.12 5.76
CA SER A 57 -67.29 25.18 4.73
C SER A 57 -67.18 26.45 3.85
N LEU A 58 -67.96 26.52 2.75
CA LEU A 58 -68.31 27.70 1.92
C LEU A 58 -67.20 28.21 0.96
N SER A 59 -67.50 28.73 -0.24
CA SER A 59 -68.78 28.82 -1.02
C SER A 59 -68.55 29.24 -2.48
N ALA A 60 -69.49 28.88 -3.39
CA ALA A 60 -69.70 29.44 -4.74
C ALA A 60 -68.57 29.23 -5.80
N GLU A 61 -68.79 29.18 -7.11
CA GLU A 61 -70.00 29.05 -7.96
C GLU A 61 -69.58 28.38 -9.30
N SER A 62 -70.22 27.30 -9.76
CA SER A 62 -71.29 27.26 -10.79
C SER A 62 -70.88 27.23 -12.28
N ARG A 63 -71.17 26.08 -12.92
CA ARG A 63 -71.49 25.82 -14.36
C ARG A 63 -70.38 25.92 -15.43
N GLY A 64 -70.40 24.96 -16.37
CA GLY A 64 -69.65 25.04 -17.63
C GLY A 64 -69.19 23.70 -18.22
N GLY A 65 -70.07 22.70 -18.40
CA GLY A 65 -69.70 21.43 -19.03
C GLY A 65 -69.93 21.45 -20.56
N SER A 66 -68.88 21.16 -21.33
CA SER A 66 -68.93 20.87 -22.78
C SER A 66 -68.46 19.43 -23.04
N SER A 67 -68.93 18.82 -24.14
CA SER A 67 -68.70 17.38 -24.39
C SER A 67 -67.34 17.10 -25.04
N LEU A 68 -66.86 15.85 -24.93
CA LEU A 68 -65.60 15.41 -25.55
C LEU A 68 -65.57 15.58 -27.08
N GLU A 69 -66.73 15.68 -27.73
CA GLU A 69 -66.84 15.83 -29.20
C GLU A 69 -66.46 17.23 -29.71
N GLU A 70 -66.59 18.27 -28.87
CA GLU A 70 -66.23 19.63 -29.27
C GLU A 70 -64.71 19.85 -29.24
N ILE A 71 -64.04 19.30 -28.22
CA ILE A 71 -62.57 19.34 -28.07
C ILE A 71 -61.86 18.66 -29.26
N LEU A 72 -62.50 17.65 -29.87
CA LEU A 72 -61.95 16.92 -31.02
C LEU A 72 -61.93 17.72 -32.34
N LYS A 73 -62.55 18.90 -32.42
CA LYS A 73 -62.61 19.69 -33.67
C LYS A 73 -61.51 20.76 -33.81
N SER A 74 -60.75 21.07 -32.76
CA SER A 74 -59.90 22.28 -32.71
C SER A 74 -58.38 22.04 -32.64
N THR A 75 -57.83 21.07 -33.38
CA THR A 75 -56.37 20.97 -33.62
C THR A 75 -56.03 20.44 -35.03
N ARG A 76 -56.10 21.32 -36.03
CA ARG A 76 -55.42 21.11 -37.32
C ARG A 76 -54.04 21.75 -37.27
N GLY A 77 -52.99 21.00 -37.64
CA GLY A 77 -51.69 21.57 -38.03
C GLY A 77 -50.52 21.38 -37.07
N SER A 78 -50.03 20.15 -36.95
CA SER A 78 -48.61 19.88 -36.69
C SER A 78 -48.09 18.97 -37.80
N PRO A 79 -46.99 19.31 -38.51
CA PRO A 79 -46.46 18.46 -39.57
C PRO A 79 -45.83 17.21 -38.95
N ARG A 80 -46.53 16.05 -39.04
CA ARG A 80 -45.94 14.73 -38.76
C ARG A 80 -44.79 14.53 -39.76
N VAL A 81 -43.54 14.46 -39.26
CA VAL A 81 -42.39 14.06 -40.07
C VAL A 81 -42.65 12.61 -40.55
N PRO A 82 -42.47 12.27 -41.84
CA PRO A 82 -42.72 10.91 -42.30
C PRO A 82 -41.82 9.92 -41.58
N ILE A 83 -42.41 8.93 -40.89
CA ILE A 83 -41.66 7.78 -40.38
C ILE A 83 -41.08 7.06 -41.61
N PRO A 84 -39.74 7.01 -41.78
CA PRO A 84 -39.15 6.50 -43.00
C PRO A 84 -39.31 4.97 -43.02
N THR A 85 -40.35 4.53 -43.71
CA THR A 85 -40.69 3.11 -43.82
C THR A 85 -40.04 2.60 -45.10
N TYR A 86 -38.83 2.04 -44.98
CA TYR A 86 -37.95 1.73 -46.12
C TYR A 86 -38.42 0.52 -46.95
N TYR A 87 -39.53 0.69 -47.67
CA TYR A 87 -39.99 -0.21 -48.73
C TYR A 87 -39.59 0.36 -50.10
N GLY A 88 -38.53 -0.20 -50.67
CA GLY A 88 -37.99 0.13 -51.98
C GLY A 88 -36.98 -0.95 -52.41
N GLU A 89 -36.74 -1.09 -53.71
CA GLU A 89 -36.13 -2.30 -54.28
C GLU A 89 -34.61 -2.45 -54.02
N GLU A 90 -33.94 -1.42 -53.48
CA GLU A 90 -32.50 -1.43 -53.18
C GLU A 90 -32.19 -1.44 -51.66
N VAL A 91 -32.94 -2.24 -50.91
CA VAL A 91 -32.73 -2.47 -49.46
C VAL A 91 -32.18 -3.87 -49.21
N LYS A 92 -30.88 -3.97 -48.89
CA LYS A 92 -30.26 -5.25 -48.49
C LYS A 92 -30.42 -5.49 -46.99
N VAL A 93 -31.08 -6.58 -46.61
CA VAL A 93 -31.08 -7.05 -45.21
C VAL A 93 -29.68 -7.57 -44.85
N LEU A 94 -29.14 -7.13 -43.72
CA LEU A 94 -27.86 -7.59 -43.16
C LEU A 94 -28.05 -8.60 -42.02
N ASP A 95 -29.13 -8.46 -41.25
CA ASP A 95 -29.45 -9.33 -40.11
C ASP A 95 -30.92 -9.23 -39.69
N VAL A 96 -31.43 -10.26 -39.01
CA VAL A 96 -32.79 -10.31 -38.46
C VAL A 96 -32.80 -11.13 -37.16
N TYR A 97 -33.29 -10.56 -36.06
CA TYR A 97 -33.51 -11.28 -34.80
C TYR A 97 -34.64 -10.64 -34.00
N GLY A 98 -35.46 -11.45 -33.32
CA GLY A 98 -36.62 -10.95 -32.57
C GLY A 98 -37.55 -10.10 -33.44
N ASN A 99 -37.79 -8.84 -33.02
CA ASN A 99 -38.54 -7.84 -33.78
C ASN A 99 -37.64 -6.78 -34.47
N VAL A 100 -36.35 -7.08 -34.66
CA VAL A 100 -35.32 -6.19 -35.21
C VAL A 100 -34.89 -6.64 -36.61
N ARG A 101 -34.69 -5.68 -37.52
CA ARG A 101 -34.01 -5.89 -38.81
C ARG A 101 -32.88 -4.88 -39.00
N ILE A 102 -31.69 -5.37 -39.38
CA ILE A 102 -30.58 -4.52 -39.80
C ILE A 102 -30.61 -4.40 -41.32
N LEU A 103 -30.66 -3.18 -41.84
CA LEU A 103 -30.84 -2.88 -43.27
C LEU A 103 -29.68 -2.02 -43.79
N ARG A 104 -29.16 -2.35 -44.97
CA ARG A 104 -28.30 -1.46 -45.77
C ARG A 104 -29.13 -0.88 -46.92
N VAL A 105 -29.47 0.39 -46.79
CA VAL A 105 -30.18 1.17 -47.82
C VAL A 105 -29.15 1.92 -48.66
N LYS A 106 -29.31 1.91 -49.99
CA LYS A 106 -28.46 2.68 -50.91
C LYS A 106 -28.64 4.18 -50.68
N GLY A 107 -27.54 4.93 -50.61
CA GLY A 107 -27.53 6.38 -50.32
C GLY A 107 -27.43 6.74 -48.84
N GLU A 108 -27.82 5.86 -47.92
CA GLU A 108 -27.60 6.06 -46.47
C GLU A 108 -26.15 5.68 -46.09
N PRO A 109 -25.39 6.54 -45.37
CA PRO A 109 -23.99 6.29 -45.08
C PRO A 109 -23.79 5.13 -44.10
N ILE A 110 -24.74 4.94 -43.18
CA ILE A 110 -24.74 3.92 -42.11
C ILE A 110 -25.90 2.93 -42.25
N PRO A 111 -25.84 1.73 -41.66
CA PRO A 111 -26.98 0.82 -41.63
C PRO A 111 -28.15 1.37 -40.81
N ILE A 112 -29.33 0.80 -41.04
CA ILE A 112 -30.58 1.15 -40.36
C ILE A 112 -31.01 0.00 -39.46
N TYR A 113 -31.34 0.32 -38.22
CA TYR A 113 -31.86 -0.59 -37.20
C TYR A 113 -33.38 -0.39 -37.13
N GLU A 114 -34.14 -1.22 -37.84
CA GLU A 114 -35.61 -1.17 -37.86
C GLU A 114 -36.16 -2.00 -36.69
N ILE A 115 -36.76 -1.34 -35.69
CA ILE A 115 -37.64 -2.01 -34.72
C ILE A 115 -39.06 -2.07 -35.28
N ARG A 116 -39.62 -3.27 -35.30
CA ARG A 116 -41.05 -3.48 -35.53
C ARG A 116 -41.80 -3.33 -34.22
N LEU A 117 -42.32 -2.12 -34.00
CA LEU A 117 -43.29 -1.81 -32.94
C LEU A 117 -44.71 -2.18 -33.41
N PRO A 118 -45.62 -2.59 -32.51
CA PRO A 118 -47.04 -2.75 -32.85
C PRO A 118 -47.64 -1.40 -33.25
N LYS A 119 -48.28 -1.33 -34.42
CA LYS A 119 -49.08 -0.16 -34.82
C LYS A 119 -50.29 -0.03 -33.90
N LEU A 120 -50.62 1.19 -33.49
CA LEU A 120 -51.84 1.55 -32.76
C LEU A 120 -52.82 2.28 -33.69
N SER A 121 -54.13 2.22 -33.39
CA SER A 121 -55.11 3.18 -33.92
C SER A 121 -55.10 4.48 -33.09
N GLU A 122 -55.66 5.57 -33.63
CA GLU A 122 -55.80 6.82 -32.86
C GLU A 122 -56.76 6.69 -31.65
N GLU A 123 -57.56 5.62 -31.61
CA GLU A 123 -58.41 5.26 -30.46
C GLU A 123 -57.58 4.54 -29.40
N GLU A 124 -56.72 3.61 -29.80
CA GLU A 124 -55.79 2.92 -28.90
C GLU A 124 -54.73 3.87 -28.32
N GLU A 125 -54.23 4.85 -29.09
CA GLU A 125 -53.33 5.89 -28.56
C GLU A 125 -54.02 6.73 -27.45
N LYS A 126 -55.29 7.11 -27.66
CA LYS A 126 -56.10 7.82 -26.66
C LYS A 126 -56.35 6.93 -25.43
N LEU A 127 -56.72 5.67 -25.64
CA LEU A 127 -56.96 4.71 -24.57
C LEU A 127 -55.69 4.44 -23.73
N VAL A 128 -54.55 4.19 -24.37
CA VAL A 128 -53.25 4.00 -23.71
C VAL A 128 -52.90 5.23 -22.85
N LYS A 129 -53.18 6.43 -23.34
CA LYS A 129 -53.00 7.67 -22.56
C LYS A 129 -53.95 7.75 -21.36
N ILE A 130 -55.25 7.51 -21.54
CA ILE A 130 -56.26 7.56 -20.46
C ILE A 130 -55.97 6.50 -19.39
N VAL A 131 -55.68 5.26 -19.79
CA VAL A 131 -55.34 4.15 -18.87
C VAL A 131 -54.06 4.47 -18.09
N ARG A 132 -53.02 5.02 -18.74
CA ARG A 132 -51.79 5.47 -18.07
C ARG A 132 -52.08 6.58 -17.06
N ASP A 133 -52.79 7.62 -17.48
CA ASP A 133 -53.02 8.81 -16.64
C ASP A 133 -53.93 8.48 -15.44
N ARG A 134 -54.89 7.55 -15.60
CA ARG A 134 -55.68 6.97 -14.49
C ARG A 134 -54.83 6.06 -13.59
N ALA A 135 -53.99 5.18 -14.15
CA ALA A 135 -53.14 4.30 -13.36
C ALA A 135 -52.07 5.06 -12.53
N ILE A 136 -51.61 6.23 -13.01
CA ILE A 136 -50.74 7.13 -12.22
C ILE A 136 -51.50 7.74 -11.02
N ALA A 137 -52.81 7.96 -11.12
CA ALA A 137 -53.62 8.48 -10.02
C ALA A 137 -54.06 7.40 -9.00
N GLU A 138 -54.28 6.16 -9.46
CA GLU A 138 -54.72 5.05 -8.59
C GLU A 138 -53.56 4.33 -7.89
N ILE A 139 -52.37 4.24 -8.50
CA ILE A 139 -51.22 3.56 -7.89
C ILE A 139 -50.48 4.51 -6.94
N GLN A 140 -50.78 4.40 -5.65
CA GLN A 140 -50.07 5.11 -4.57
C GLN A 140 -48.74 4.44 -4.15
N ILE A 141 -48.41 3.29 -4.72
CA ILE A 141 -47.15 2.57 -4.46
C ILE A 141 -46.05 3.16 -5.34
N ASP A 142 -44.96 3.65 -4.74
CA ASP A 142 -43.77 4.05 -5.47
C ASP A 142 -43.21 2.83 -6.24
N PRO A 143 -43.06 2.89 -7.58
CA PRO A 143 -42.44 1.80 -8.33
C PRO A 143 -41.09 1.35 -7.77
N GLU A 144 -40.31 2.28 -7.20
CA GLU A 144 -38.98 2.02 -6.65
C GLU A 144 -39.01 1.13 -5.39
N SER A 145 -40.14 1.04 -4.67
CA SER A 145 -40.25 0.22 -3.45
C SER A 145 -40.34 -1.29 -3.73
N ILE A 146 -40.34 -1.72 -4.99
CA ILE A 146 -40.36 -3.12 -5.43
C ILE A 146 -39.03 -3.41 -6.15
N PRO A 147 -38.05 -4.07 -5.49
CA PRO A 147 -36.70 -4.20 -6.04
C PRO A 147 -36.60 -5.00 -7.35
N ASP A 148 -37.35 -6.11 -7.48
CA ASP A 148 -37.30 -6.94 -8.70
C ASP A 148 -38.08 -6.29 -9.87
N PRO A 149 -37.43 -6.03 -11.03
CA PRO A 149 -38.10 -5.52 -12.22
C PRO A 149 -39.19 -6.44 -12.80
N GLU A 150 -39.15 -7.76 -12.59
CA GLU A 150 -40.18 -8.67 -13.10
C GLU A 150 -41.44 -8.66 -12.22
N GLU A 151 -41.29 -8.76 -10.90
CA GLU A 151 -42.36 -8.58 -9.92
C GLU A 151 -43.00 -7.18 -10.04
N ARG A 152 -42.17 -6.12 -10.15
CA ARG A 152 -42.64 -4.74 -10.41
C ARG A 152 -43.51 -4.68 -11.67
N ARG A 153 -43.10 -5.32 -12.77
CA ARG A 153 -43.92 -5.42 -14.00
C ARG A 153 -45.20 -6.24 -13.81
N ARG A 154 -45.17 -7.36 -13.06
CA ARG A 154 -46.37 -8.18 -12.77
C ARG A 154 -47.41 -7.41 -11.95
N ILE A 155 -46.97 -6.67 -10.93
CA ILE A 155 -47.85 -5.88 -10.05
C ILE A 155 -48.49 -4.72 -10.84
N PHE A 156 -47.68 -3.87 -11.48
CA PHE A 156 -48.18 -2.75 -12.27
C PHE A 156 -49.03 -3.23 -13.47
N GLY A 157 -48.61 -4.30 -14.15
CA GLY A 157 -49.36 -4.91 -15.25
C GLY A 157 -50.72 -5.45 -14.83
N ARG A 158 -50.88 -5.98 -13.62
CA ARG A 158 -52.18 -6.42 -13.09
C ARG A 158 -53.15 -5.24 -12.91
N VAL A 159 -52.68 -4.13 -12.31
CA VAL A 159 -53.51 -2.93 -12.11
C VAL A 159 -53.90 -2.31 -13.46
N VAL A 160 -52.92 -2.12 -14.35
CA VAL A 160 -53.13 -1.59 -15.70
C VAL A 160 -54.09 -2.47 -16.53
N LYS A 161 -53.99 -3.80 -16.42
CA LYS A 161 -54.92 -4.73 -17.11
C LYS A 161 -56.34 -4.63 -16.58
N ASN A 162 -56.54 -4.41 -15.28
CA ASN A 162 -57.88 -4.18 -14.72
C ASN A 162 -58.48 -2.85 -15.24
N ILE A 163 -57.76 -1.74 -15.15
CA ILE A 163 -58.19 -0.43 -15.64
C ILE A 163 -58.51 -0.48 -17.16
N MET A 164 -57.70 -1.21 -17.93
CA MET A 164 -57.92 -1.38 -19.38
C MET A 164 -59.13 -2.28 -19.70
N ARG A 165 -59.43 -3.31 -18.88
CA ARG A 165 -60.66 -4.10 -19.01
C ARG A 165 -61.92 -3.29 -18.71
N GLU A 166 -61.88 -2.40 -17.72
CA GLU A 166 -63.00 -1.50 -17.41
C GLU A 166 -63.29 -0.50 -18.55
N LEU A 167 -62.23 0.13 -19.08
CA LEU A 167 -62.37 1.19 -20.09
C LEU A 167 -62.54 0.67 -21.52
N ALA A 168 -62.12 -0.57 -21.82
CA ALA A 168 -62.20 -1.15 -23.17
C ALA A 168 -62.42 -2.68 -23.14
N PRO A 169 -63.56 -3.17 -22.61
CA PRO A 169 -63.84 -4.61 -22.48
C PRO A 169 -63.96 -5.37 -23.81
N ALA A 170 -64.09 -4.67 -24.94
CA ALA A 170 -64.17 -5.27 -26.28
C ALA A 170 -62.79 -5.62 -26.90
N ILE A 171 -61.66 -5.25 -26.26
CA ILE A 171 -60.32 -5.55 -26.77
C ILE A 171 -59.97 -7.02 -26.48
N SER A 172 -59.55 -7.76 -27.51
CA SER A 172 -59.14 -9.16 -27.37
C SER A 172 -57.91 -9.31 -26.47
N GLU A 173 -57.83 -10.38 -25.67
CA GLU A 173 -56.77 -10.55 -24.67
C GLU A 173 -55.35 -10.45 -25.22
N ALA A 174 -55.07 -11.07 -26.38
CA ALA A 174 -53.76 -10.96 -27.03
C ALA A 174 -53.40 -9.50 -27.43
N ARG A 175 -54.40 -8.66 -27.74
CA ARG A 175 -54.19 -7.23 -28.01
C ARG A 175 -54.08 -6.44 -26.70
N MET A 176 -54.89 -6.78 -25.71
CA MET A 176 -54.85 -6.17 -24.38
C MET A 176 -53.48 -6.37 -23.72
N GLU A 177 -52.87 -7.54 -23.82
CA GLU A 177 -51.53 -7.77 -23.25
C GLU A 177 -50.43 -6.96 -23.96
N ILE A 178 -50.55 -6.70 -25.26
CA ILE A 178 -49.65 -5.77 -25.97
C ILE A 178 -49.83 -4.36 -25.42
N LEU A 179 -51.06 -3.86 -25.30
CA LEU A 179 -51.36 -2.51 -24.83
C LEU A 179 -50.99 -2.31 -23.35
N VAL A 180 -51.26 -3.29 -22.48
CA VAL A 180 -50.83 -3.32 -21.08
C VAL A 180 -49.31 -3.27 -20.99
N ASN A 181 -48.59 -4.08 -21.77
CA ASN A 181 -47.13 -4.03 -21.81
C ASN A 181 -46.60 -2.65 -22.26
N MET A 182 -47.26 -1.99 -23.21
CA MET A 182 -46.89 -0.63 -23.64
C MET A 182 -47.17 0.43 -22.57
N VAL A 183 -48.30 0.36 -21.87
CA VAL A 183 -48.61 1.26 -20.74
C VAL A 183 -47.59 1.06 -19.60
N VAL A 184 -47.31 -0.19 -19.21
CA VAL A 184 -46.31 -0.51 -18.17
C VAL A 184 -44.91 -0.06 -18.60
N GLN A 185 -44.51 -0.24 -19.87
CA GLN A 185 -43.23 0.27 -20.40
C GLN A 185 -43.16 1.80 -20.40
N ASN A 186 -44.28 2.51 -20.54
CA ASN A 186 -44.31 3.97 -20.42
C ASN A 186 -44.33 4.46 -18.97
N MET A 187 -44.89 3.69 -18.03
CA MET A 187 -44.91 4.04 -16.60
C MET A 187 -43.57 3.75 -15.91
N ILE A 188 -43.07 2.51 -16.03
CA ILE A 188 -41.90 2.02 -15.28
C ILE A 188 -40.71 1.59 -16.16
N GLY A 189 -40.87 1.48 -17.48
CA GLY A 189 -39.81 1.20 -18.46
C GLY A 189 -39.28 2.46 -19.16
N TYR A 190 -38.29 2.35 -20.04
CA TYR A 190 -37.67 3.50 -20.72
C TYR A 190 -38.49 4.03 -21.92
N GLY A 191 -39.82 3.86 -21.90
CA GLY A 191 -40.73 4.27 -22.98
C GLY A 191 -40.29 3.71 -24.34
N LYS A 192 -40.20 4.58 -25.34
CA LYS A 192 -39.72 4.23 -26.69
C LYS A 192 -38.32 3.59 -26.71
N LEU A 193 -37.45 3.85 -25.73
CA LEU A 193 -36.09 3.27 -25.67
C LEU A 193 -36.06 1.84 -25.11
N ASP A 194 -37.11 1.37 -24.44
CA ASP A 194 -37.08 0.11 -23.69
C ASP A 194 -36.65 -1.12 -24.54
N PRO A 195 -37.07 -1.27 -25.81
CA PRO A 195 -36.55 -2.35 -26.68
C PRO A 195 -35.04 -2.25 -26.96
N LEU A 196 -34.51 -1.04 -27.14
CA LEU A 196 -33.08 -0.80 -27.38
C LEU A 196 -32.25 -1.05 -26.11
N VAL A 197 -32.76 -0.63 -24.95
CA VAL A 197 -32.10 -0.87 -23.66
C VAL A 197 -32.06 -2.36 -23.32
N ARG A 198 -33.03 -3.17 -23.79
CA ARG A 198 -33.00 -4.63 -23.58
C ARG A 198 -32.05 -5.40 -24.52
N ASP A 199 -31.88 -4.99 -25.77
CA ASP A 199 -31.10 -5.77 -26.76
C ASP A 199 -29.59 -5.78 -26.48
N ASP A 200 -29.02 -6.92 -26.05
CA ASP A 200 -27.59 -7.05 -25.76
C ASP A 200 -26.70 -7.07 -27.02
N ASN A 201 -27.26 -7.05 -28.23
CA ASN A 201 -26.50 -6.77 -29.44
C ASN A 201 -26.10 -5.28 -29.57
N LEU A 202 -26.64 -4.40 -28.71
CA LEU A 202 -26.30 -2.98 -28.65
C LEU A 202 -25.32 -2.66 -27.52
N GLU A 203 -24.28 -1.91 -27.85
CA GLU A 203 -23.27 -1.36 -26.94
C GLU A 203 -23.64 0.04 -26.46
N GLU A 204 -24.26 0.87 -27.31
CA GLU A 204 -24.65 2.25 -27.00
C GLU A 204 -25.99 2.61 -27.65
N VAL A 205 -26.80 3.43 -26.97
CA VAL A 205 -28.07 4.01 -27.44
C VAL A 205 -28.01 5.53 -27.22
N MET A 206 -28.25 6.32 -28.26
CA MET A 206 -27.94 7.76 -28.32
C MET A 206 -29.14 8.58 -28.83
N VAL A 207 -29.71 9.41 -27.95
CA VAL A 207 -30.77 10.38 -28.25
C VAL A 207 -30.14 11.77 -28.40
N ILE A 208 -30.41 12.45 -29.52
CA ILE A 208 -29.74 13.70 -29.93
C ILE A 208 -30.69 14.89 -30.10
N GLY A 209 -31.70 14.99 -29.21
CA GLY A 209 -32.79 15.95 -29.28
C GLY A 209 -34.05 15.44 -29.99
N THR A 210 -35.05 16.31 -30.11
CA THR A 210 -36.35 15.99 -30.76
C THR A 210 -36.29 16.00 -32.29
N ARG A 211 -37.25 15.36 -32.95
CA ARG A 211 -37.44 15.26 -34.41
C ARG A 211 -36.23 14.70 -35.18
N ARG A 212 -35.34 14.01 -34.46
CA ARG A 212 -34.16 13.31 -34.96
C ARG A 212 -34.28 11.82 -34.60
N PRO A 213 -33.72 10.92 -35.42
CA PRO A 213 -33.71 9.50 -35.09
C PRO A 213 -32.79 9.23 -33.90
N VAL A 214 -33.14 8.25 -33.08
CA VAL A 214 -32.21 7.66 -32.10
C VAL A 214 -31.14 6.87 -32.86
N TYR A 215 -29.88 7.01 -32.45
CA TYR A 215 -28.75 6.26 -33.00
C TYR A 215 -28.34 5.15 -32.04
N VAL A 216 -27.76 4.07 -32.56
CA VAL A 216 -27.27 2.95 -31.75
C VAL A 216 -25.94 2.41 -32.26
N TRP A 217 -25.09 1.92 -31.36
CA TRP A 217 -23.88 1.18 -31.73
C TRP A 217 -24.13 -0.32 -31.59
N HIS A 218 -24.30 -1.01 -32.71
CA HIS A 218 -24.52 -2.46 -32.75
C HIS A 218 -23.17 -3.20 -32.73
N ARG A 219 -22.96 -4.15 -31.81
CA ARG A 219 -21.65 -4.82 -31.60
C ARG A 219 -21.08 -5.43 -32.90
N LYS A 220 -21.95 -5.92 -33.80
CA LYS A 220 -21.61 -6.50 -35.12
C LYS A 220 -21.61 -5.51 -36.32
N PHE A 221 -22.33 -4.38 -36.24
CA PHE A 221 -22.57 -3.49 -37.39
C PHE A 221 -22.18 -2.02 -37.15
N TYR A 222 -21.67 -1.71 -35.95
CA TYR A 222 -21.24 -0.40 -35.49
C TYR A 222 -22.42 0.61 -35.50
N MET A 223 -22.13 1.89 -35.76
CA MET A 223 -23.13 2.96 -35.76
C MET A 223 -24.28 2.69 -36.74
N CYS A 224 -25.51 2.63 -36.22
CA CYS A 224 -26.75 2.42 -36.97
C CYS A 224 -27.79 3.51 -36.62
N LYS A 225 -28.61 3.90 -37.59
CA LYS A 225 -29.74 4.84 -37.45
C LYS A 225 -31.02 4.05 -37.15
N THR A 226 -31.78 4.38 -36.10
CA THR A 226 -33.06 3.69 -35.83
C THR A 226 -34.24 4.36 -36.55
N ASN A 227 -35.40 3.68 -36.53
CA ASN A 227 -36.69 4.26 -36.90
C ASN A 227 -37.42 4.94 -35.71
N ILE A 228 -36.78 5.12 -34.56
CA ILE A 228 -37.38 5.73 -33.36
C ILE A 228 -37.09 7.24 -33.34
N VAL A 229 -38.14 8.04 -33.14
CA VAL A 229 -38.09 9.51 -33.06
C VAL A 229 -38.90 10.00 -31.86
N PHE A 230 -38.46 11.09 -31.24
CA PHE A 230 -39.18 11.83 -30.20
C PHE A 230 -39.71 13.15 -30.75
N ASP A 231 -41.03 13.34 -30.72
CA ASP A 231 -41.68 14.57 -31.23
C ASP A 231 -41.91 15.62 -30.13
N ASP A 232 -42.12 15.17 -28.88
CA ASP A 232 -42.20 16.01 -27.68
C ASP A 232 -40.91 15.88 -26.85
N GLU A 233 -40.37 17.03 -26.43
CA GLU A 233 -39.22 17.15 -25.55
C GLU A 233 -39.48 16.51 -24.17
N ARG A 234 -40.74 16.56 -23.71
CA ARG A 234 -41.16 16.02 -22.41
C ARG A 234 -41.01 14.50 -22.32
N GLU A 235 -41.10 13.78 -23.44
CA GLU A 235 -40.83 12.33 -23.44
C GLU A 235 -39.39 12.03 -23.01
N ILE A 236 -38.42 12.80 -23.53
CA ILE A 236 -37.00 12.62 -23.22
C ILE A 236 -36.71 13.11 -21.79
N LEU A 237 -37.27 14.26 -21.39
CA LEU A 237 -37.14 14.77 -20.02
C LEU A 237 -37.68 13.78 -18.97
N ASN A 238 -38.86 13.20 -19.19
CA ASN A 238 -39.44 12.23 -18.25
C ASN A 238 -38.55 10.98 -18.07
N ILE A 239 -37.88 10.51 -19.14
CA ILE A 239 -36.92 9.40 -19.06
C ILE A 239 -35.68 9.84 -18.26
N ILE A 240 -35.12 11.01 -18.56
CA ILE A 240 -33.94 11.57 -17.89
C ILE A 240 -34.21 11.82 -16.38
N GLU A 241 -35.34 12.44 -16.05
CA GLU A 241 -35.75 12.71 -14.66
C GLU A 241 -36.00 11.42 -13.86
N ARG A 242 -36.60 10.39 -14.46
CA ARG A 242 -36.79 9.12 -13.77
C ARG A 242 -35.48 8.36 -13.58
N ILE A 243 -34.57 8.38 -14.56
CA ILE A 243 -33.21 7.85 -14.38
C ILE A 243 -32.51 8.58 -13.23
N ALA A 244 -32.57 9.93 -13.20
CA ALA A 244 -31.99 10.72 -12.14
C ALA A 244 -32.56 10.33 -10.76
N ARG A 245 -33.89 10.24 -10.63
CA ARG A 245 -34.56 9.82 -9.39
C ARG A 245 -34.13 8.42 -8.94
N GLN A 246 -34.11 7.46 -9.86
CA GLN A 246 -33.70 6.07 -9.61
C GLN A 246 -32.25 5.94 -9.12
N VAL A 247 -31.35 6.85 -9.52
CA VAL A 247 -29.95 6.87 -9.07
C VAL A 247 -29.68 7.88 -7.95
N GLY A 248 -30.72 8.45 -7.32
CA GLY A 248 -30.59 9.43 -6.24
C GLY A 248 -29.96 10.76 -6.65
N ARG A 249 -30.06 11.14 -7.93
CA ARG A 249 -29.53 12.38 -8.52
C ARG A 249 -30.65 13.34 -8.95
N ARG A 250 -30.26 14.57 -9.27
CA ARG A 250 -31.13 15.65 -9.75
C ARG A 250 -30.53 16.26 -11.01
N ILE A 251 -31.39 16.60 -11.97
CA ILE A 251 -31.05 17.29 -13.21
C ILE A 251 -32.14 18.33 -13.48
N ASP A 252 -31.73 19.58 -13.69
CA ASP A 252 -32.60 20.73 -13.98
C ASP A 252 -31.78 21.88 -14.60
N GLN A 253 -32.35 23.07 -14.78
CA GLN A 253 -31.65 24.21 -15.40
C GLN A 253 -30.45 24.74 -14.58
N GLN A 254 -30.35 24.42 -13.28
CA GLN A 254 -29.19 24.75 -12.44
C GLN A 254 -28.13 23.64 -12.47
N THR A 255 -28.54 22.38 -12.58
CA THR A 255 -27.67 21.22 -12.78
C THR A 255 -28.04 20.50 -14.09
N PRO A 256 -27.68 21.04 -15.28
CA PRO A 256 -28.18 20.56 -16.58
C PRO A 256 -27.44 19.31 -17.13
N LEU A 257 -26.65 18.65 -16.29
CA LEU A 257 -25.82 17.49 -16.62
C LEU A 257 -26.11 16.35 -15.65
N LEU A 258 -26.26 15.13 -16.17
CA LEU A 258 -26.47 13.91 -15.40
C LEU A 258 -25.53 12.82 -15.90
N ASP A 259 -24.53 12.49 -15.10
CA ASP A 259 -23.83 11.20 -15.19
C ASP A 259 -24.38 10.26 -14.11
N ALA A 260 -24.70 9.03 -14.50
CA ALA A 260 -25.45 8.06 -13.70
C ALA A 260 -25.06 6.61 -14.05
N ARG A 261 -25.34 5.68 -13.13
CA ARG A 261 -25.21 4.23 -13.35
C ARG A 261 -26.54 3.55 -13.03
N LEU A 262 -27.07 2.77 -13.96
CA LEU A 262 -28.32 2.03 -13.81
C LEU A 262 -28.12 0.71 -13.06
N PRO A 263 -29.18 0.09 -12.48
CA PRO A 263 -29.06 -1.17 -11.74
C PRO A 263 -28.62 -2.39 -12.57
N ASP A 264 -28.74 -2.34 -13.90
CA ASP A 264 -28.17 -3.34 -14.82
C ASP A 264 -26.66 -3.15 -15.04
N GLY A 265 -26.06 -2.14 -14.38
CA GLY A 265 -24.66 -1.75 -14.50
C GLY A 265 -24.39 -0.73 -15.60
N SER A 266 -25.33 -0.44 -16.50
CA SER A 266 -25.14 0.44 -17.67
C SER A 266 -24.82 1.89 -17.25
N ARG A 267 -23.90 2.54 -17.98
CA ARG A 267 -23.61 3.97 -17.77
C ARG A 267 -24.64 4.83 -18.50
N VAL A 268 -25.03 5.95 -17.91
CA VAL A 268 -25.88 6.96 -18.55
C VAL A 268 -25.24 8.33 -18.44
N ASN A 269 -25.13 9.01 -19.57
CA ASN A 269 -24.90 10.45 -19.64
C ASN A 269 -26.14 11.13 -20.25
N ALA A 270 -26.62 12.21 -19.65
CA ALA A 270 -27.70 13.02 -20.18
C ALA A 270 -27.45 14.51 -19.98
N THR A 271 -27.91 15.33 -20.91
CA THR A 271 -27.78 16.79 -20.84
C THR A 271 -29.08 17.48 -21.26
N ILE A 272 -29.37 18.63 -20.66
CA ILE A 272 -30.56 19.44 -20.96
C ILE A 272 -30.19 20.92 -21.19
N ARG A 273 -31.16 21.74 -21.59
CA ARG A 273 -30.95 23.19 -21.70
C ARG A 273 -30.62 23.81 -20.32
N PRO A 274 -29.68 24.77 -20.26
CA PRO A 274 -29.12 25.53 -21.37
C PRO A 274 -27.95 24.87 -22.14
N VAL A 275 -27.39 23.75 -21.67
CA VAL A 275 -26.18 23.15 -22.29
C VAL A 275 -26.50 22.51 -23.64
N SER A 276 -27.60 21.77 -23.76
CA SER A 276 -28.00 21.13 -25.01
C SER A 276 -28.96 21.99 -25.83
N LEU A 277 -28.40 22.79 -26.74
CA LEU A 277 -29.13 23.80 -27.53
C LEU A 277 -30.34 23.21 -28.31
N ASP A 278 -30.14 22.05 -28.94
CA ASP A 278 -31.15 21.33 -29.73
C ASP A 278 -32.19 20.54 -28.90
N GLY A 279 -32.20 20.74 -27.57
CA GLY A 279 -33.01 19.97 -26.62
C GLY A 279 -32.27 18.80 -25.98
N PRO A 280 -32.94 18.00 -25.14
CA PRO A 280 -32.30 16.99 -24.29
C PRO A 280 -31.57 15.89 -25.05
N THR A 281 -30.39 15.52 -24.56
CA THR A 281 -29.62 14.37 -25.04
C THR A 281 -29.54 13.28 -23.99
N LEU A 282 -29.46 12.02 -24.42
CA LEU A 282 -29.36 10.86 -23.54
C LEU A 282 -28.54 9.77 -24.23
N THR A 283 -27.42 9.39 -23.63
CA THR A 283 -26.55 8.30 -24.08
C THR A 283 -26.51 7.21 -23.01
N ILE A 284 -27.00 6.02 -23.36
CA ILE A 284 -26.98 4.83 -22.50
C ILE A 284 -25.92 3.87 -23.06
N ARG A 285 -24.93 3.49 -22.25
CA ARG A 285 -23.79 2.64 -22.63
C ARG A 285 -23.85 1.32 -21.86
N LYS A 286 -23.97 0.23 -22.62
CA LYS A 286 -24.31 -1.12 -22.15
C LYS A 286 -23.13 -2.09 -22.17
N PHE A 287 -22.95 -2.77 -21.04
CA PHE A 287 -22.06 -3.92 -20.93
C PHE A 287 -22.70 -5.17 -21.57
N LYS A 288 -21.88 -6.11 -22.07
CA LYS A 288 -22.36 -7.41 -22.56
C LYS A 288 -22.71 -8.27 -21.34
N LYS A 289 -23.84 -8.99 -21.36
CA LYS A 289 -24.30 -9.76 -20.18
C LYS A 289 -23.32 -10.86 -19.80
N ASP A 290 -22.76 -11.53 -20.80
CA ASP A 290 -21.63 -12.44 -20.70
C ASP A 290 -20.42 -11.72 -21.34
N PRO A 291 -19.25 -11.56 -20.70
CA PRO A 291 -18.11 -10.86 -21.28
C PRO A 291 -17.48 -11.66 -22.44
N LEU A 292 -16.43 -11.15 -23.07
CA LEU A 292 -15.62 -11.94 -24.01
C LEU A 292 -14.51 -12.65 -23.23
N THR A 293 -14.37 -13.96 -23.43
CA THR A 293 -13.35 -14.79 -22.77
C THR A 293 -12.05 -14.85 -23.58
N ILE A 294 -11.00 -15.44 -22.99
CA ILE A 294 -9.75 -15.71 -23.72
C ILE A 294 -9.99 -16.56 -24.98
N ILE A 295 -10.98 -17.47 -24.96
CA ILE A 295 -11.33 -18.32 -26.10
C ILE A 295 -11.95 -17.52 -27.25
N ASP A 296 -12.73 -16.48 -26.97
CA ASP A 296 -13.18 -15.53 -28.01
C ASP A 296 -12.01 -14.70 -28.56
N LEU A 297 -11.09 -14.23 -27.70
CA LEU A 297 -9.93 -13.47 -28.14
C LEU A 297 -8.97 -14.31 -29.01
N LEU A 298 -8.83 -15.60 -28.73
CA LEU A 298 -8.16 -16.58 -29.60
C LEU A 298 -8.91 -16.73 -30.94
N LYS A 299 -10.22 -17.02 -30.91
CA LYS A 299 -11.03 -17.23 -32.13
C LYS A 299 -11.18 -15.98 -33.00
N TYR A 300 -11.00 -14.78 -32.44
CA TYR A 300 -10.93 -13.52 -33.20
C TYR A 300 -9.52 -13.22 -33.75
N GLY A 301 -8.48 -13.97 -33.35
CA GLY A 301 -7.07 -13.72 -33.67
C GLY A 301 -6.48 -12.51 -32.93
N THR A 302 -7.03 -12.13 -31.78
CA THR A 302 -6.44 -11.09 -30.93
C THR A 302 -5.20 -11.62 -30.19
N PHE A 303 -5.26 -12.89 -29.79
CA PHE A 303 -4.15 -13.71 -29.29
C PHE A 303 -3.99 -14.96 -30.19
N ASN A 304 -2.84 -15.63 -30.11
CA ASN A 304 -2.66 -17.02 -30.51
C ASN A 304 -2.52 -17.91 -29.26
N LEU A 305 -2.52 -19.24 -29.42
CA LEU A 305 -2.45 -20.19 -28.30
C LEU A 305 -1.18 -20.01 -27.47
N GLU A 306 -0.02 -19.91 -28.13
CA GLU A 306 1.29 -19.71 -27.50
C GLU A 306 1.37 -18.48 -26.57
N ILE A 307 0.85 -17.34 -27.02
CA ILE A 307 0.83 -16.12 -26.19
C ILE A 307 -0.20 -16.26 -25.07
N ALA A 308 -1.35 -16.90 -25.32
CA ALA A 308 -2.35 -17.09 -24.29
C ALA A 308 -1.88 -18.03 -23.16
N SER A 309 -1.13 -19.10 -23.49
CA SER A 309 -0.52 -20.00 -22.50
C SER A 309 0.66 -19.35 -21.77
N LEU A 310 1.52 -18.59 -22.47
CA LEU A 310 2.59 -17.80 -21.85
C LEU A 310 2.04 -16.74 -20.88
N LEU A 311 1.01 -15.99 -21.30
CA LEU A 311 0.38 -14.99 -20.43
C LEU A 311 -0.40 -15.62 -19.28
N TRP A 312 -0.89 -16.87 -19.42
CA TRP A 312 -1.39 -17.63 -18.27
C TRP A 312 -0.25 -17.89 -17.28
N VAL A 313 0.91 -18.42 -17.69
CA VAL A 313 2.08 -18.62 -16.79
C VAL A 313 2.52 -17.30 -16.13
N PHE A 314 2.52 -16.17 -16.85
CA PHE A 314 2.84 -14.86 -16.28
C PHE A 314 1.81 -14.35 -15.27
N VAL A 315 0.51 -14.55 -15.53
CA VAL A 315 -0.54 -14.17 -14.57
C VAL A 315 -0.51 -15.10 -13.36
N ASP A 316 -0.39 -16.40 -13.55
CA ASP A 316 -0.27 -17.43 -12.52
C ASP A 316 0.88 -17.10 -11.54
N GLY A 317 2.11 -16.97 -12.06
CA GLY A 317 3.29 -16.70 -11.25
C GLY A 317 3.84 -17.91 -10.48
N LEU A 318 3.25 -19.09 -10.69
CA LEU A 318 3.65 -20.39 -10.13
C LEU A 318 3.83 -20.36 -8.60
N GLY A 319 2.97 -19.58 -7.92
CA GLY A 319 2.98 -19.40 -6.47
C GLY A 319 4.15 -18.59 -5.88
N VAL A 320 5.08 -18.08 -6.70
CA VAL A 320 6.29 -17.36 -6.22
C VAL A 320 6.36 -15.90 -6.67
N LYS A 321 6.07 -15.59 -7.94
CA LYS A 321 6.16 -14.22 -8.47
C LYS A 321 5.19 -14.02 -9.66
N PRO A 322 3.92 -13.64 -9.41
CA PRO A 322 3.04 -13.19 -10.49
C PRO A 322 3.60 -11.94 -11.17
N ALA A 323 3.51 -11.89 -12.51
CA ALA A 323 4.03 -10.78 -13.29
C ALA A 323 3.14 -9.53 -13.16
N ASN A 324 3.79 -8.38 -13.06
CA ASN A 324 3.11 -7.09 -13.09
C ASN A 324 2.80 -6.71 -14.53
N VAL A 325 1.55 -6.88 -14.94
CA VAL A 325 1.08 -6.70 -16.32
C VAL A 325 0.30 -5.39 -16.50
N LEU A 326 0.65 -4.62 -17.51
CA LEU A 326 -0.02 -3.40 -17.93
C LEU A 326 -0.54 -3.55 -19.36
N VAL A 327 -1.87 -3.60 -19.49
CA VAL A 327 -2.55 -3.61 -20.80
C VAL A 327 -2.72 -2.17 -21.27
N ALA A 328 -2.20 -1.84 -22.44
CA ALA A 328 -2.16 -0.48 -22.98
C ALA A 328 -2.66 -0.43 -24.44
N GLY A 329 -3.04 0.77 -24.90
CA GLY A 329 -3.77 0.94 -26.16
C GLY A 329 -4.74 2.14 -26.16
N GLY A 330 -5.13 2.57 -27.36
CA GLY A 330 -6.07 3.67 -27.59
C GLY A 330 -7.51 3.38 -27.14
N THR A 331 -8.39 4.39 -27.26
CA THR A 331 -9.80 4.27 -26.88
C THR A 331 -10.53 3.26 -27.76
N GLY A 332 -11.29 2.35 -27.15
CA GLY A 332 -12.02 1.28 -27.84
C GLY A 332 -11.14 0.14 -28.41
N SER A 333 -9.83 0.11 -28.11
CA SER A 333 -8.91 -0.94 -28.61
C SER A 333 -9.18 -2.33 -28.02
N GLY A 334 -9.85 -2.41 -26.87
CA GLY A 334 -10.18 -3.66 -26.17
C GLY A 334 -9.55 -3.80 -24.79
N LYS A 335 -8.80 -2.81 -24.26
CA LYS A 335 -8.02 -2.92 -23.02
C LYS A 335 -8.75 -3.63 -21.88
N THR A 336 -9.93 -3.14 -21.47
CA THR A 336 -10.72 -3.74 -20.38
C THR A 336 -11.13 -5.18 -20.70
N THR A 337 -11.42 -5.49 -21.97
CA THR A 337 -11.75 -6.85 -22.43
C THR A 337 -10.55 -7.80 -22.32
N THR A 338 -9.36 -7.36 -22.73
CA THR A 338 -8.13 -8.14 -22.59
C THR A 338 -7.72 -8.28 -21.13
N LEU A 339 -7.85 -7.23 -20.32
CA LEU A 339 -7.66 -7.27 -18.87
C LEU A 339 -8.61 -8.26 -18.21
N ASN A 340 -9.89 -8.26 -18.59
CA ASN A 340 -10.89 -9.21 -18.09
C ASN A 340 -10.57 -10.66 -18.47
N ALA A 341 -10.14 -10.91 -19.71
CA ALA A 341 -9.77 -12.24 -20.18
C ALA A 341 -8.49 -12.77 -19.50
N LEU A 342 -7.48 -11.92 -19.27
CA LEU A 342 -6.26 -12.30 -18.55
C LEU A 342 -6.53 -12.50 -17.06
N ALA A 343 -7.43 -11.73 -16.45
CA ALA A 343 -7.83 -11.90 -15.07
C ALA A 343 -8.59 -13.23 -14.82
N MET A 344 -9.04 -13.95 -15.86
CA MET A 344 -9.56 -15.32 -15.71
C MET A 344 -8.46 -16.33 -15.34
N PHE A 345 -7.19 -16.02 -15.61
CA PHE A 345 -6.04 -16.87 -15.27
C PHE A 345 -5.55 -16.70 -13.84
N ILE A 346 -6.09 -15.77 -13.05
CA ILE A 346 -5.69 -15.58 -11.65
C ILE A 346 -6.10 -16.83 -10.84
N PRO A 347 -5.19 -17.43 -10.05
CA PRO A 347 -5.51 -18.59 -9.22
C PRO A 347 -6.71 -18.35 -8.28
N PRO A 348 -7.65 -19.30 -8.15
CA PRO A 348 -8.89 -19.11 -7.38
C PRO A 348 -8.68 -18.97 -5.86
N SER A 349 -7.48 -19.28 -5.37
CA SER A 349 -7.05 -19.07 -3.99
C SER A 349 -6.78 -17.60 -3.63
N GLU A 350 -6.58 -16.74 -4.63
CA GLU A 350 -6.15 -15.34 -4.43
C GLU A 350 -7.30 -14.36 -4.21
N ARG A 351 -7.05 -13.37 -3.36
CA ARG A 351 -7.96 -12.25 -3.11
C ARG A 351 -7.75 -11.13 -4.13
N VAL A 352 -8.71 -10.97 -5.04
CA VAL A 352 -8.68 -9.94 -6.10
C VAL A 352 -9.48 -8.73 -5.68
N ILE A 353 -8.95 -7.52 -5.92
CA ILE A 353 -9.72 -6.27 -5.77
C ILE A 353 -9.65 -5.47 -7.07
N SER A 354 -10.80 -5.26 -7.72
CA SER A 354 -10.90 -4.35 -8.88
C SER A 354 -11.27 -2.93 -8.44
N ILE A 355 -10.69 -1.94 -9.13
CA ILE A 355 -10.88 -0.51 -8.91
C ILE A 355 -11.15 0.14 -10.27
N GLU A 356 -12.32 0.73 -10.45
CA GLU A 356 -12.81 1.12 -11.77
C GLU A 356 -13.61 2.43 -11.70
N ASP A 357 -13.50 3.31 -12.70
CA ASP A 357 -14.33 4.53 -12.78
C ASP A 357 -15.81 4.23 -13.06
N THR A 358 -16.07 3.07 -13.65
CA THR A 358 -17.34 2.36 -13.49
C THR A 358 -17.02 0.88 -13.64
N ALA A 359 -17.58 0.00 -12.80
CA ALA A 359 -17.18 -1.41 -12.76
C ALA A 359 -17.64 -2.20 -14.01
N GLU A 360 -16.78 -2.29 -15.02
CA GLU A 360 -16.98 -3.02 -16.29
C GLU A 360 -16.55 -4.49 -16.17
N LEU A 361 -15.55 -4.79 -15.34
CA LEU A 361 -14.97 -6.12 -15.18
C LEU A 361 -16.00 -7.12 -14.62
N GLN A 362 -15.87 -8.38 -15.05
CA GLN A 362 -16.65 -9.55 -14.66
C GLN A 362 -15.68 -10.73 -14.58
N LEU A 363 -15.36 -11.18 -13.36
CA LEU A 363 -14.33 -12.19 -13.10
C LEU A 363 -14.95 -13.49 -12.55
N PRO A 364 -14.50 -14.69 -12.99
CA PRO A 364 -15.01 -15.97 -12.52
C PRO A 364 -14.34 -16.41 -11.18
N ILE A 365 -14.18 -15.47 -10.24
CA ILE A 365 -13.40 -15.59 -9.01
C ILE A 365 -14.29 -15.29 -7.81
N GLU A 366 -14.33 -16.19 -6.83
CA GLU A 366 -15.18 -16.05 -5.64
C GLU A 366 -14.68 -14.97 -4.68
N HIS A 367 -13.37 -14.89 -4.44
CA HIS A 367 -12.78 -13.97 -3.46
C HIS A 367 -12.50 -12.57 -4.03
N TRP A 368 -13.42 -12.05 -4.84
CA TRP A 368 -13.29 -10.79 -5.56
C TRP A 368 -14.07 -9.66 -4.87
N VAL A 369 -13.41 -8.52 -4.66
CA VAL A 369 -14.04 -7.27 -4.20
C VAL A 369 -14.02 -6.23 -5.33
N ARG A 370 -15.14 -5.54 -5.53
CA ARG A 370 -15.31 -4.51 -6.56
C ARG A 370 -15.41 -3.14 -5.90
N LEU A 371 -14.59 -2.19 -6.34
CA LEU A 371 -14.60 -0.80 -5.92
C LEU A 371 -14.82 0.12 -7.13
N GLU A 372 -15.68 1.12 -6.94
CA GLU A 372 -16.11 2.05 -7.97
C GLU A 372 -15.91 3.50 -7.49
N THR A 373 -15.40 4.38 -8.35
CA THR A 373 -15.19 5.79 -7.98
C THR A 373 -16.53 6.50 -7.78
N ARG A 374 -16.52 7.56 -6.96
CA ARG A 374 -17.71 8.38 -6.71
C ARG A 374 -17.38 9.85 -6.93
N PRO A 375 -17.96 10.53 -7.94
CA PRO A 375 -17.80 11.97 -8.09
C PRO A 375 -18.45 12.71 -6.90
N PRO A 376 -18.10 13.98 -6.65
CA PRO A 376 -18.68 14.76 -5.56
C PRO A 376 -20.20 14.89 -5.68
N ASN A 377 -20.86 15.11 -4.54
CA ASN A 377 -22.26 15.52 -4.51
C ASN A 377 -22.42 17.00 -4.94
N ILE A 378 -23.68 17.47 -4.98
CA ILE A 378 -24.03 18.83 -5.42
C ILE A 378 -23.40 19.93 -4.52
N GLU A 379 -23.01 19.61 -3.28
CA GLU A 379 -22.28 20.53 -2.39
C GLU A 379 -20.75 20.50 -2.58
N GLY A 380 -20.23 19.77 -3.58
CA GLY A 380 -18.79 19.56 -3.78
C GLY A 380 -18.15 18.62 -2.76
N LYS A 381 -18.93 17.76 -2.08
CA LYS A 381 -18.47 16.92 -0.97
C LYS A 381 -18.61 15.43 -1.27
N GLY A 382 -17.80 14.62 -0.59
CA GLY A 382 -17.93 13.17 -0.61
C GLY A 382 -17.48 12.51 -1.92
N GLU A 383 -16.64 13.19 -2.70
CA GLU A 383 -15.86 12.54 -3.76
C GLU A 383 -15.03 11.38 -3.18
N ILE A 384 -14.86 10.32 -3.97
CA ILE A 384 -13.97 9.19 -3.71
C ILE A 384 -13.27 8.92 -5.05
N THR A 385 -12.03 9.39 -5.17
CA THR A 385 -11.26 9.26 -6.41
C THR A 385 -10.71 7.85 -6.57
N MET A 386 -10.22 7.51 -7.78
CA MET A 386 -9.53 6.23 -7.97
C MET A 386 -8.26 6.14 -7.12
N ASP A 387 -7.59 7.27 -6.90
CA ASP A 387 -6.40 7.41 -6.06
C ASP A 387 -6.72 7.09 -4.58
N ASP A 388 -7.89 7.51 -4.08
CA ASP A 388 -8.37 7.13 -2.73
C ASP A 388 -8.67 5.64 -2.61
N LEU A 389 -9.25 5.03 -3.65
CA LEU A 389 -9.55 3.60 -3.68
C LEU A 389 -8.28 2.76 -3.72
N VAL A 390 -7.26 3.12 -4.51
CA VAL A 390 -5.96 2.43 -4.51
C VAL A 390 -5.28 2.56 -3.14
N LYS A 391 -5.30 3.73 -2.49
CA LYS A 391 -4.82 3.89 -1.10
C LYS A 391 -5.58 3.02 -0.10
N ASN A 392 -6.85 2.72 -0.37
CA ASN A 392 -7.68 1.88 0.48
C ASN A 392 -7.42 0.38 0.25
N THR A 393 -7.21 -0.08 -0.99
CA THR A 393 -6.94 -1.50 -1.27
C THR A 393 -5.66 -1.99 -0.61
N LEU A 394 -4.63 -1.15 -0.47
CA LEU A 394 -3.41 -1.45 0.31
C LEU A 394 -3.68 -1.86 1.78
N ARG A 395 -4.89 -1.62 2.31
CA ARG A 395 -5.33 -2.02 3.67
C ARG A 395 -6.27 -3.23 3.67
N MET A 396 -6.72 -3.68 2.50
CA MET A 396 -7.72 -4.74 2.33
C MET A 396 -7.12 -6.12 2.11
N ARG A 397 -5.79 -6.25 2.26
CA ARG A 397 -4.95 -7.43 1.97
C ARG A 397 -5.30 -8.09 0.61
N PRO A 398 -5.20 -7.37 -0.53
CA PRO A 398 -5.26 -7.99 -1.85
C PRO A 398 -4.02 -8.84 -2.08
N ASP A 399 -4.23 -9.95 -2.79
CA ASP A 399 -3.15 -10.65 -3.49
C ASP A 399 -3.05 -10.12 -4.94
N ARG A 400 -4.16 -9.61 -5.51
CA ARG A 400 -4.18 -8.81 -6.75
C ARG A 400 -4.93 -7.50 -6.59
N ILE A 401 -4.38 -6.42 -7.15
CA ILE A 401 -5.09 -5.15 -7.41
C ILE A 401 -5.23 -4.99 -8.92
N ILE A 402 -6.45 -4.79 -9.40
CA ILE A 402 -6.74 -4.54 -10.82
C ILE A 402 -7.29 -3.13 -10.95
N VAL A 403 -6.59 -2.26 -11.68
CA VAL A 403 -7.03 -0.87 -11.94
C VAL A 403 -7.53 -0.78 -13.39
N GLY A 404 -8.81 -0.47 -13.59
CA GLY A 404 -9.49 -0.64 -14.88
C GLY A 404 -9.13 0.40 -15.95
N GLU A 405 -8.96 1.67 -15.57
CA GLU A 405 -8.49 2.76 -16.43
C GLU A 405 -7.57 3.66 -15.62
N VAL A 406 -6.47 4.14 -16.21
CA VAL A 406 -5.44 4.92 -15.53
C VAL A 406 -4.98 6.06 -16.42
N ARG A 407 -5.01 7.26 -15.85
CA ARG A 407 -4.98 8.54 -16.56
C ARG A 407 -4.61 9.76 -15.72
N GLY A 408 -4.49 9.62 -14.39
CA GLY A 408 -4.38 10.69 -13.40
C GLY A 408 -3.43 10.37 -12.23
N PRO A 409 -3.54 11.08 -11.09
CA PRO A 409 -2.68 10.90 -9.92
C PRO A 409 -2.68 9.49 -9.35
N GLU A 410 -3.77 8.75 -9.56
CA GLU A 410 -3.87 7.35 -9.20
C GLU A 410 -2.72 6.55 -9.82
N ALA A 411 -2.20 6.89 -11.00
CA ALA A 411 -1.06 6.20 -11.61
C ALA A 411 0.19 6.14 -10.71
N ARG A 412 0.45 7.16 -9.87
CA ARG A 412 1.59 7.16 -8.94
C ARG A 412 1.33 6.28 -7.72
N THR A 413 0.14 6.38 -7.13
CA THR A 413 -0.33 5.54 -6.02
C THR A 413 -0.55 4.09 -6.43
N MET A 414 -0.87 3.91 -7.70
CA MET A 414 -0.94 2.66 -8.41
C MET A 414 0.46 2.10 -8.52
N PHE A 415 1.46 2.79 -9.08
CA PHE A 415 2.88 2.43 -8.85
C PHE A 415 3.33 2.52 -7.35
N THR A 416 2.37 2.59 -6.41
CA THR A 416 2.43 2.34 -4.96
C THR A 416 1.58 1.09 -4.48
N ALA A 417 1.32 0.08 -5.35
CA ALA A 417 0.70 -1.31 -5.19
C ALA A 417 1.21 -2.84 -5.66
N MET A 418 2.33 -3.56 -6.11
CA MET A 418 3.82 -3.77 -6.53
C MET A 418 5.17 -3.37 -5.85
N ASN A 419 6.12 -2.68 -6.54
CA ASN A 419 7.50 -2.16 -6.21
C ASN A 419 8.16 -2.38 -4.82
N THR A 420 7.38 -2.30 -3.74
CA THR A 420 7.69 -2.29 -2.29
C THR A 420 8.83 -1.44 -1.71
N GLY A 421 9.92 -1.08 -2.39
CA GLY A 421 10.98 -0.18 -1.84
C GLY A 421 10.77 1.27 -2.26
N HIS A 422 10.57 2.20 -1.31
CA HIS A 422 9.91 3.49 -1.61
C HIS A 422 10.79 4.54 -2.29
N ASN A 423 10.11 5.64 -2.67
CA ASN A 423 10.70 6.96 -2.75
C ASN A 423 10.58 7.64 -1.38
N GLY A 424 11.29 7.12 -0.38
CA GLY A 424 11.36 7.61 0.99
C GLY A 424 12.71 8.27 1.27
N ALA A 425 12.96 9.45 0.71
CA ALA A 425 14.24 10.12 0.96
C ALA A 425 14.37 10.65 2.40
N LEU A 426 15.54 10.41 3.00
CA LEU A 426 16.03 10.86 4.31
C LEU A 426 16.99 12.04 4.16
N TYR A 427 17.23 12.77 5.25
CA TYR A 427 18.30 13.77 5.32
C TYR A 427 19.64 13.16 5.81
N ASP A 428 20.77 13.81 5.47
CA ASP A 428 22.15 13.29 5.53
C ASP A 428 22.53 12.58 6.83
N PHE A 429 22.21 13.18 7.99
CA PHE A 429 22.59 12.69 9.32
C PHE A 429 21.83 11.44 9.76
N SER A 430 20.90 10.93 8.95
CA SER A 430 20.16 9.72 9.26
C SER A 430 21.11 8.54 9.30
N VAL A 431 21.42 8.08 10.52
CA VAL A 431 22.34 6.97 10.76
C VAL A 431 21.64 5.68 10.35
N ILE A 432 22.19 5.01 9.35
CA ILE A 432 21.71 3.71 8.85
C ILE A 432 22.56 2.57 9.40
N GLN A 433 21.91 1.43 9.63
CA GLN A 433 22.58 0.21 10.11
C GLN A 433 23.09 -0.64 8.94
N LEU A 434 24.39 -0.88 8.89
CA LEU A 434 24.98 -1.93 8.06
C LEU A 434 25.03 -3.25 8.83
N SER A 435 24.84 -4.37 8.13
CA SER A 435 24.79 -5.70 8.75
C SER A 435 26.12 -6.18 9.36
N ASN A 436 27.22 -5.56 8.95
CA ASN A 436 28.57 -5.77 9.49
C ASN A 436 28.77 -5.08 10.85
N GLY A 437 27.77 -4.34 11.35
CA GLY A 437 27.80 -3.66 12.64
C GLY A 437 28.34 -2.23 12.61
N LYS A 438 28.77 -1.73 11.45
CA LYS A 438 29.04 -0.31 11.25
C LYS A 438 27.72 0.47 11.15
N PHE A 439 27.77 1.69 11.66
CA PHE A 439 26.71 2.67 11.59
C PHE A 439 27.28 3.92 10.93
N VAL A 440 26.66 4.32 9.83
CA VAL A 440 27.16 5.38 8.93
C VAL A 440 26.04 6.37 8.69
N LEU A 441 26.39 7.64 8.42
CA LEU A 441 25.41 8.61 7.96
C LEU A 441 25.02 8.23 6.53
N ILE A 442 23.72 8.24 6.20
CA ILE A 442 23.29 7.92 4.83
C ILE A 442 23.89 8.91 3.83
N GLY A 443 24.02 10.19 4.21
CA GLY A 443 24.72 11.20 3.40
C GLY A 443 26.16 10.81 3.12
N ASP A 444 26.97 10.54 4.15
CA ASP A 444 28.38 10.16 3.98
C ASP A 444 28.56 8.92 3.10
N LEU A 445 27.80 7.85 3.37
CA LEU A 445 27.90 6.59 2.63
C LEU A 445 27.56 6.78 1.15
N VAL A 446 26.45 7.47 0.86
CA VAL A 446 26.01 7.68 -0.51
C VAL A 446 26.97 8.67 -1.20
N GLU A 447 27.40 9.75 -0.56
CA GLU A 447 28.39 10.69 -1.13
C GLU A 447 29.78 10.08 -1.35
N GLU A 448 30.21 9.07 -0.58
CA GLU A 448 31.43 8.31 -0.87
C GLU A 448 31.26 7.46 -2.13
N LEU A 449 30.13 6.76 -2.26
CA LEU A 449 29.79 5.98 -3.45
C LEU A 449 29.64 6.87 -4.70
N PHE A 450 29.03 8.06 -4.56
CA PHE A 450 28.90 9.06 -5.63
C PHE A 450 30.24 9.67 -6.08
N LYS A 451 31.25 9.71 -5.22
CA LYS A 451 32.62 10.07 -5.62
C LYS A 451 33.32 8.90 -6.32
N LYS A 452 33.18 7.70 -5.76
CA LYS A 452 33.78 6.45 -6.29
C LYS A 452 33.27 6.06 -7.68
N TYR A 453 31.98 6.27 -7.93
CA TYR A 453 31.30 5.98 -9.19
C TYR A 453 30.86 7.26 -9.90
N SER A 454 31.68 8.32 -9.83
CA SER A 454 31.39 9.61 -10.48
C SER A 454 31.30 9.54 -12.01
N ASP A 455 31.79 8.44 -12.60
CA ASP A 455 31.67 8.02 -14.00
C ASP A 455 30.37 7.26 -14.33
N ARG A 456 29.66 6.78 -13.30
CA ARG A 456 28.49 5.87 -13.39
C ARG A 456 27.29 6.39 -12.59
N ILE A 457 27.16 7.70 -12.42
CA ILE A 457 25.95 8.34 -11.89
C ILE A 457 24.86 8.30 -12.96
N GLU A 458 23.79 7.57 -12.69
CA GLU A 458 22.56 7.61 -13.49
C GLU A 458 21.62 8.69 -12.93
N THR A 459 20.96 9.46 -13.80
CA THR A 459 20.06 10.54 -13.38
C THR A 459 18.62 10.19 -13.73
N TYR A 460 17.69 10.41 -12.78
CA TYR A 460 16.27 10.26 -13.00
C TYR A 460 15.43 11.44 -12.49
N LYS A 461 14.87 12.23 -13.43
CA LYS A 461 14.23 13.54 -13.14
C LYS A 461 15.22 14.42 -12.36
N ASP A 462 14.97 14.68 -11.08
CA ASP A 462 15.87 15.42 -10.17
C ASP A 462 16.59 14.51 -9.15
N LEU A 463 16.32 13.20 -9.18
CA LEU A 463 17.07 12.19 -8.44
C LEU A 463 18.32 11.81 -9.23
N GLU A 464 19.38 11.45 -8.52
CA GLU A 464 20.59 10.84 -9.04
C GLU A 464 20.75 9.48 -8.33
N TYR A 465 21.30 8.46 -8.98
CA TYR A 465 21.51 7.13 -8.38
C TYR A 465 22.72 6.39 -8.95
N ILE A 466 23.13 5.35 -8.22
CA ILE A 466 24.14 4.39 -8.66
C ILE A 466 23.60 2.98 -8.42
N VAL A 467 23.68 2.12 -9.43
CA VAL A 467 23.52 0.67 -9.29
C VAL A 467 24.85 0.07 -8.83
N LEU A 468 24.82 -0.68 -7.74
CA LEU A 468 26.02 -1.22 -7.09
C LEU A 468 26.44 -2.57 -7.69
N ASP A 469 27.71 -2.62 -8.12
CA ASP A 469 28.40 -3.86 -8.46
C ASP A 469 28.35 -4.84 -7.27
N GLU A 470 28.29 -6.15 -7.51
CA GLU A 470 28.17 -7.18 -6.45
C GLU A 470 29.21 -7.03 -5.33
N LYS A 471 30.45 -6.70 -5.69
CA LYS A 471 31.58 -6.48 -4.77
C LYS A 471 31.42 -5.27 -3.82
N ASP A 472 30.47 -4.40 -4.12
CA ASP A 472 30.23 -3.10 -3.49
C ASP A 472 28.78 -2.91 -3.02
N ARG A 473 27.89 -3.89 -3.28
CA ARG A 473 26.62 -4.04 -2.57
C ARG A 473 26.87 -4.25 -1.09
N PHE A 474 25.95 -3.77 -0.26
CA PHE A 474 26.04 -3.92 1.19
C PHE A 474 24.67 -4.31 1.78
N GLU A 475 24.68 -5.15 2.80
CA GLU A 475 23.48 -5.47 3.55
C GLU A 475 23.14 -4.35 4.55
N VAL A 476 21.90 -3.90 4.57
CA VAL A 476 21.31 -3.12 5.68
C VAL A 476 20.41 -3.99 6.55
N VAL A 477 20.07 -3.48 7.74
CA VAL A 477 19.10 -4.13 8.61
C VAL A 477 17.70 -3.60 8.34
N SER A 478 16.80 -4.53 8.07
CA SER A 478 15.36 -4.35 7.87
C SER A 478 14.57 -4.90 9.06
N VAL A 479 13.24 -4.86 8.98
CA VAL A 479 12.35 -5.64 9.85
C VAL A 479 11.26 -6.31 9.01
N GLY A 480 11.11 -7.63 9.17
CA GLY A 480 10.14 -8.43 8.43
C GLY A 480 8.70 -8.32 8.96
N PRO A 481 7.72 -8.92 8.25
CA PRO A 481 6.30 -8.90 8.66
C PRO A 481 5.99 -9.53 10.02
N ASP A 482 6.91 -10.36 10.54
CA ASP A 482 6.86 -10.97 11.87
C ASP A 482 7.45 -10.09 12.99
N LEU A 483 7.86 -8.86 12.62
CA LEU A 483 8.58 -7.89 13.46
C LEU A 483 9.99 -8.35 13.89
N LYS A 484 10.62 -9.27 13.15
CA LYS A 484 12.02 -9.68 13.37
C LYS A 484 13.02 -8.89 12.53
N ALA A 485 14.20 -8.65 13.11
CA ALA A 485 15.25 -7.87 12.47
C ALA A 485 15.94 -8.69 11.36
N GLY A 486 15.73 -8.29 10.11
CA GLY A 486 16.29 -8.93 8.93
C GLY A 486 17.64 -8.34 8.50
N LYS A 487 18.18 -8.89 7.41
CA LYS A 487 19.36 -8.40 6.69
C LYS A 487 19.04 -8.51 5.21
N HIS A 488 19.02 -7.38 4.50
CA HIS A 488 18.70 -7.38 3.07
C HIS A 488 19.68 -6.49 2.31
N ILE A 489 19.95 -6.89 1.06
CA ILE A 489 20.98 -6.29 0.22
C ILE A 489 20.48 -4.94 -0.32
N VAL A 490 21.37 -3.95 -0.32
CA VAL A 490 21.21 -2.70 -1.07
C VAL A 490 21.87 -2.86 -2.42
N SER A 491 21.09 -2.78 -3.50
CA SER A 491 21.59 -2.82 -4.87
C SER A 491 21.58 -1.46 -5.57
N ARG A 492 20.91 -0.44 -5.01
CA ARG A 492 20.99 0.95 -5.49
C ARG A 492 21.01 1.96 -4.37
N VAL A 493 21.81 3.00 -4.53
CA VAL A 493 21.83 4.18 -3.64
C VAL A 493 21.35 5.41 -4.41
N TRP A 494 20.58 6.26 -3.74
CA TRP A 494 19.91 7.42 -4.32
C TRP A 494 20.30 8.69 -3.59
N ARG A 495 20.45 9.79 -4.33
CA ARG A 495 20.41 11.15 -3.79
C ARG A 495 19.50 12.05 -4.63
N ARG A 496 19.08 13.19 -4.10
CA ARG A 496 18.25 14.17 -4.80
C ARG A 496 18.50 15.56 -4.22
N LYS A 497 18.67 16.58 -5.06
CA LYS A 497 18.69 17.96 -4.56
C LYS A 497 17.33 18.35 -4.00
N VAL A 498 17.34 19.10 -2.91
CA VAL A 498 16.13 19.73 -2.37
C VAL A 498 15.58 20.74 -3.38
N ARG A 499 14.26 20.72 -3.60
CA ARG A 499 13.59 21.64 -4.53
C ARG A 499 13.37 23.02 -3.90
N GLU A 500 13.33 24.06 -4.72
CA GLU A 500 12.91 25.39 -4.29
C GLU A 500 11.52 25.35 -3.63
N GLY A 501 11.40 25.95 -2.45
CA GLY A 501 10.14 25.98 -1.68
C GLY A 501 9.78 24.67 -0.98
N GLU A 502 10.59 23.61 -1.09
CA GLU A 502 10.32 22.33 -0.44
C GLU A 502 10.29 22.45 1.10
N ARG A 503 9.48 21.60 1.74
CA ARG A 503 9.31 21.53 3.19
C ARG A 503 9.43 20.09 3.64
N LEU A 504 10.29 19.85 4.63
CA LEU A 504 10.54 18.52 5.17
C LEU A 504 9.85 18.35 6.52
N MET A 505 9.55 17.10 6.87
CA MET A 505 9.01 16.75 8.17
C MET A 505 10.17 16.37 9.09
N ARG A 506 10.32 17.08 10.20
CA ARG A 506 11.15 16.68 11.33
C ARG A 506 10.26 15.98 12.36
N ILE A 507 10.50 14.69 12.57
CA ILE A 507 9.78 13.86 13.54
C ILE A 507 10.69 13.58 14.72
N LYS A 508 10.21 13.86 15.95
CA LYS A 508 10.92 13.54 17.20
C LYS A 508 10.10 12.57 18.04
N THR A 509 10.73 11.52 18.57
CA THR A 509 10.11 10.58 19.49
C THR A 509 10.53 10.85 20.95
N ARG A 510 9.79 10.28 21.90
CA ARG A 510 9.97 10.45 23.36
C ARG A 510 11.32 9.93 23.88
N THR A 511 11.94 8.98 23.18
CA THR A 511 13.32 8.52 23.41
C THR A 511 14.36 9.34 22.63
N GLY A 512 13.98 10.48 22.05
CA GLY A 512 14.92 11.38 21.38
C GLY A 512 15.46 10.85 20.06
N ASN A 513 14.80 9.84 19.45
CA ASN A 513 15.04 9.54 18.04
C ASN A 513 14.50 10.71 17.23
N GLU A 514 15.27 11.17 16.25
CA GLU A 514 14.94 12.31 15.41
C GLU A 514 15.28 11.98 13.96
N VAL A 515 14.33 12.19 13.05
CA VAL A 515 14.52 12.05 11.60
C VAL A 515 13.99 13.29 10.89
N ILE A 516 14.67 13.69 9.81
CA ILE A 516 14.21 14.72 8.88
C ILE A 516 14.11 14.06 7.51
N LEU A 517 12.95 14.18 6.87
CA LEU A 517 12.59 13.40 5.68
C LEU A 517 11.42 14.04 4.92
N THR A 518 11.12 13.51 3.73
CA THR A 518 10.04 14.04 2.88
C THR A 518 8.65 13.79 3.48
N LYS A 519 7.67 14.64 3.13
CA LYS A 519 6.28 14.54 3.62
C LYS A 519 5.62 13.18 3.39
N THR A 520 5.94 12.54 2.28
CA THR A 520 5.41 11.23 1.87
C THR A 520 6.19 10.04 2.43
N HIS A 521 7.27 10.26 3.20
CA HIS A 521 8.08 9.18 3.74
C HIS A 521 7.25 8.34 4.73
N PRO A 522 7.07 7.02 4.52
CA PRO A 522 6.16 6.20 5.33
C PRO A 522 6.84 5.67 6.58
N PHE A 523 6.13 5.69 7.70
CA PHE A 523 6.51 5.10 8.99
C PHE A 523 5.61 3.90 9.29
N PHE A 524 6.14 2.86 9.95
CA PHE A 524 5.31 1.84 10.59
C PHE A 524 4.81 2.36 11.95
N VAL A 525 3.48 2.38 12.13
CA VAL A 525 2.78 2.95 13.28
C VAL A 525 1.82 1.93 13.86
N PHE A 526 1.83 1.74 15.18
CA PHE A 526 0.84 0.92 15.86
C PHE A 526 -0.50 1.67 15.99
N SER A 527 -1.58 1.05 15.52
CA SER A 527 -2.94 1.60 15.50
C SER A 527 -3.97 0.50 15.72
N LYS A 528 -4.88 0.68 16.69
CA LYS A 528 -6.00 -0.26 16.99
C LYS A 528 -5.62 -1.75 17.09
N GLY A 529 -4.46 -2.04 17.68
CA GLY A 529 -4.00 -3.42 17.88
C GLY A 529 -3.14 -4.00 16.75
N ASP A 530 -2.97 -3.27 15.64
CA ASP A 530 -2.23 -3.71 14.45
C ASP A 530 -1.14 -2.70 14.04
N VAL A 531 -0.31 -3.08 13.06
CA VAL A 531 0.79 -2.26 12.53
C VAL A 531 0.44 -1.76 11.13
N VAL A 532 0.38 -0.44 10.95
CA VAL A 532 0.00 0.20 9.68
C VAL A 532 1.08 1.16 9.20
N ARG A 533 1.21 1.32 7.87
CA ARG A 533 2.09 2.35 7.28
C ARG A 533 1.38 3.71 7.26
N LYS A 534 2.12 4.77 7.59
CA LYS A 534 1.60 6.13 7.73
C LYS A 534 2.66 7.17 7.33
N GLU A 535 2.36 8.01 6.35
CA GLU A 535 3.28 9.04 5.84
C GLU A 535 3.62 10.10 6.90
N ALA A 536 4.81 10.70 6.79
CA ALA A 536 5.36 11.66 7.74
C ALA A 536 4.44 12.87 8.01
N GLU A 537 3.83 13.43 6.96
CA GLU A 537 2.86 14.55 7.10
C GLU A 537 1.58 14.15 7.85
N LYS A 538 1.25 12.85 7.88
CA LYS A 538 0.04 12.31 8.50
C LYS A 538 0.27 11.94 9.97
N LEU A 539 1.54 11.89 10.42
CA LEU A 539 1.90 11.64 11.82
C LEU A 539 1.37 12.73 12.75
N LYS A 540 1.08 12.35 13.99
CA LYS A 540 0.57 13.22 15.06
C LYS A 540 1.30 12.93 16.36
N VAL A 541 1.45 13.95 17.19
CA VAL A 541 1.94 13.80 18.57
C VAL A 541 1.04 12.79 19.32
N GLY A 542 1.66 11.77 19.91
CA GLY A 542 0.99 10.62 20.53
C GLY A 542 0.94 9.35 19.67
N ASP A 543 1.19 9.41 18.36
CA ASP A 543 1.37 8.20 17.53
C ASP A 543 2.49 7.31 18.09
N ARG A 544 2.40 5.99 17.83
CA ARG A 544 3.38 5.00 18.27
C ARG A 544 4.15 4.44 17.07
N VAL A 545 5.33 4.98 16.78
CA VAL A 545 6.19 4.51 15.68
C VAL A 545 7.00 3.27 16.09
N ALA A 546 7.25 2.38 15.14
CA ALA A 546 8.19 1.26 15.31
C ALA A 546 9.62 1.78 15.37
N VAL A 547 10.40 1.31 16.35
CA VAL A 547 11.82 1.64 16.53
C VAL A 547 12.62 0.37 16.81
N MET A 548 13.76 0.15 16.16
CA MET A 548 14.63 -1.01 16.39
C MET A 548 15.07 -1.11 17.86
N MET A 549 14.81 -2.27 18.50
CA MET A 549 15.18 -2.59 19.89
C MET A 549 16.41 -3.50 19.96
N ASN A 550 16.45 -4.55 19.14
CA ASN A 550 17.50 -5.55 19.12
C ASN A 550 18.16 -5.61 17.73
N PRO A 551 19.10 -4.70 17.41
CA PRO A 551 19.86 -4.78 16.17
C PRO A 551 20.60 -6.14 16.08
N PRO A 552 20.63 -6.80 14.90
CA PRO A 552 21.37 -8.04 14.70
C PRO A 552 22.83 -7.89 15.14
N LYS A 553 23.31 -8.84 15.95
CA LYS A 553 24.69 -8.80 16.45
C LYS A 553 25.67 -9.03 15.29
N PRO A 554 26.65 -8.13 15.08
CA PRO A 554 27.64 -8.32 14.04
C PRO A 554 28.65 -9.40 14.43
N PRO A 555 29.29 -10.05 13.43
CA PRO A 555 30.41 -10.94 13.68
C PRO A 555 31.55 -10.16 14.34
N GLN A 556 31.91 -10.54 15.57
CA GLN A 556 32.93 -9.86 16.35
C GLN A 556 34.29 -10.04 15.68
N ARG A 557 34.84 -8.96 15.12
CA ARG A 557 36.13 -9.00 14.43
C ARG A 557 37.27 -8.76 15.41
N ARG A 558 38.44 -9.34 15.08
CA ARG A 558 39.71 -8.94 15.70
C ARG A 558 40.03 -7.51 15.28
N ALA A 559 40.41 -6.68 16.24
CA ALA A 559 40.63 -5.25 16.00
C ALA A 559 42.06 -4.99 15.51
N ILE A 560 42.40 -5.64 14.39
CA ILE A 560 43.75 -5.64 13.81
C ILE A 560 44.14 -4.22 13.41
N VAL A 561 45.34 -3.80 13.84
CA VAL A 561 45.92 -2.52 13.49
C VAL A 561 46.68 -2.68 12.17
N ASP A 562 46.39 -1.82 11.19
CA ASP A 562 47.12 -1.79 9.92
C ASP A 562 48.61 -1.53 10.17
N PRO A 563 49.52 -2.43 9.74
CA PRO A 563 50.97 -2.22 9.80
C PRO A 563 51.45 -0.89 9.21
N SER A 564 50.75 -0.32 8.22
CA SER A 564 51.14 0.91 7.53
C SER A 564 51.25 2.11 8.49
N ILE A 565 50.41 2.18 9.54
CA ILE A 565 50.37 3.35 10.42
C ILE A 565 51.69 3.58 11.15
N TYR A 566 52.47 2.50 11.37
CA TYR A 566 53.72 2.51 12.12
C TYR A 566 54.90 3.11 11.37
N VAL A 567 54.79 3.21 10.04
CA VAL A 567 55.82 3.81 9.18
C VAL A 567 56.11 5.24 9.64
N LYS A 568 57.38 5.50 9.96
CA LYS A 568 57.88 6.81 10.43
C LYS A 568 57.17 7.36 11.69
N ILE A 569 56.61 6.51 12.57
CA ILE A 569 56.22 6.92 13.94
C ILE A 569 57.46 7.11 14.84
N SER A 570 58.47 6.27 14.64
CA SER A 570 59.71 6.21 15.42
C SER A 570 60.91 6.04 14.50
N ASP A 571 62.13 6.17 15.02
CA ASP A 571 63.35 6.08 14.22
C ASP A 571 63.69 4.60 13.89
N TYR A 572 63.39 3.71 14.83
CA TYR A 572 63.70 2.29 14.78
C TYR A 572 62.51 1.40 15.20
N TYR A 573 62.51 0.20 14.64
CA TYR A 573 61.84 -1.00 15.13
C TYR A 573 62.80 -1.80 16.03
N LEU A 574 62.29 -2.41 17.11
CA LEU A 574 63.03 -3.36 17.95
C LEU A 574 62.53 -4.79 17.75
N VAL A 575 63.43 -5.64 17.23
CA VAL A 575 63.14 -7.03 16.85
C VAL A 575 64.01 -7.99 17.69
N PRO A 576 63.44 -9.05 18.29
CA PRO A 576 64.20 -10.04 19.06
C PRO A 576 65.00 -10.96 18.12
N ASN A 577 66.29 -11.14 18.41
CA ASN A 577 67.20 -11.97 17.62
C ASN A 577 67.85 -13.09 18.47
N GLY A 578 67.06 -13.73 19.34
CA GLY A 578 67.49 -14.83 20.22
C GLY A 578 68.43 -14.45 21.38
N LYS A 579 69.35 -13.50 21.17
CA LYS A 579 70.33 -13.00 22.16
C LYS A 579 69.96 -11.63 22.78
N GLY A 580 68.84 -11.03 22.36
CA GLY A 580 68.43 -9.68 22.77
C GLY A 580 67.59 -8.99 21.69
N MET A 581 67.42 -7.67 21.83
CA MET A 581 66.72 -6.81 20.85
C MET A 581 67.71 -6.14 19.89
N VAL A 582 67.40 -6.14 18.60
CA VAL A 582 68.14 -5.46 17.53
C VAL A 582 67.32 -4.27 17.02
N LYS A 583 68.00 -3.13 16.78
CA LYS A 583 67.42 -1.95 16.12
C LYS A 583 67.45 -2.14 14.60
N ILE A 584 66.31 -1.92 13.95
CA ILE A 584 66.18 -1.87 12.49
C ILE A 584 65.55 -0.50 12.13
N PRO A 585 66.05 0.25 11.14
CA PRO A 585 65.46 1.54 10.72
C PRO A 585 63.97 1.42 10.36
N ASN A 586 63.17 2.41 10.75
CA ASN A 586 61.74 2.50 10.42
C ASN A 586 61.52 3.24 9.08
N GLU A 587 61.96 2.60 8.00
CA GLU A 587 61.83 3.13 6.63
C GLU A 587 60.66 2.49 5.85
N GLY A 588 60.13 1.36 6.35
CA GLY A 588 59.02 0.62 5.74
C GLY A 588 58.14 -0.08 6.79
N LEU A 589 57.39 -1.10 6.36
CA LEU A 589 56.44 -1.83 7.21
C LEU A 589 57.13 -2.56 8.38
N PRO A 590 56.45 -2.69 9.54
CA PRO A 590 57.01 -3.36 10.73
C PRO A 590 57.28 -4.85 10.49
N PRO A 591 58.52 -5.36 10.69
CA PRO A 591 58.85 -6.78 10.56
C PRO A 591 57.99 -7.69 11.43
N GLU A 592 57.72 -8.94 11.00
CA GLU A 592 56.83 -9.88 11.72
C GLU A 592 57.17 -10.05 13.21
N LYS A 593 58.46 -10.14 13.54
CA LYS A 593 58.94 -10.38 14.91
C LYS A 593 59.05 -9.11 15.77
N VAL A 594 58.79 -7.91 15.23
CA VAL A 594 58.93 -6.66 16.00
C VAL A 594 58.05 -6.66 17.26
N GLN A 595 58.59 -6.12 18.36
CA GLN A 595 57.86 -5.97 19.63
C GLN A 595 57.70 -4.51 20.07
N TYR A 596 58.64 -3.63 19.74
CA TYR A 596 58.61 -2.23 20.18
C TYR A 596 59.03 -1.25 19.09
N LEU A 597 58.52 -0.03 19.22
CA LEU A 597 58.94 1.19 18.53
C LEU A 597 59.95 1.93 19.41
N SER A 598 61.01 2.49 18.82
CA SER A 598 62.03 3.25 19.55
C SER A 598 62.54 4.43 18.73
N SER A 599 62.83 5.53 19.42
CA SER A 599 63.58 6.68 18.87
C SER A 599 64.76 7.01 19.79
N VAL A 600 65.70 7.83 19.33
CA VAL A 600 66.79 8.37 20.14
C VAL A 600 66.21 9.12 21.35
N ASN A 601 66.81 8.91 22.52
CA ASN A 601 66.42 9.51 23.81
C ASN A 601 64.92 9.36 24.19
N SER A 602 64.24 8.33 23.65
CA SER A 602 62.82 8.07 23.88
C SER A 602 62.59 6.69 24.50
N HIS A 603 61.63 6.58 25.41
CA HIS A 603 61.20 5.29 25.98
C HIS A 603 60.60 4.40 24.88
N HIS A 604 60.87 3.10 24.95
CA HIS A 604 60.30 2.14 24.02
C HIS A 604 58.78 2.04 24.19
N VAL A 605 58.05 1.99 23.07
CA VAL A 605 56.59 1.80 23.07
C VAL A 605 56.27 0.45 22.45
N LYS A 606 55.48 -0.37 23.12
CA LYS A 606 55.06 -1.68 22.63
C LYS A 606 54.21 -1.54 21.38
N LEU A 607 54.59 -2.22 20.30
CA LEU A 607 53.81 -2.23 19.07
C LEU A 607 52.51 -3.01 19.26
N VAL A 608 51.40 -2.47 18.77
CA VAL A 608 50.05 -3.03 18.95
C VAL A 608 49.61 -3.64 17.62
N ARG A 609 49.51 -4.97 17.56
CA ARG A 609 48.96 -5.66 16.37
C ARG A 609 47.43 -5.74 16.39
N GLU A 610 46.82 -5.66 17.57
CA GLU A 610 45.38 -5.71 17.78
C GLU A 610 45.00 -4.79 18.95
N VAL A 611 43.98 -3.95 18.77
CA VAL A 611 43.46 -3.07 19.82
C VAL A 611 42.79 -3.90 20.90
N ASN A 612 43.08 -3.60 22.16
CA ASN A 612 42.55 -4.32 23.32
C ASN A 612 41.80 -3.39 24.29
N GLU A 613 41.25 -3.98 25.36
CA GLU A 613 40.42 -3.33 26.35
C GLU A 613 41.09 -2.10 27.00
N LYS A 614 42.38 -2.22 27.32
CA LYS A 614 43.17 -1.16 27.97
C LYS A 614 43.48 0.00 27.02
N LEU A 615 43.79 -0.30 25.75
CA LEU A 615 44.03 0.75 24.76
C LEU A 615 42.73 1.48 24.39
N SER A 616 41.61 0.75 24.34
CA SER A 616 40.28 1.32 24.13
C SER A 616 39.85 2.24 25.28
N TYR A 617 40.10 1.83 26.53
CA TYR A 617 39.88 2.66 27.72
C TYR A 617 40.72 3.96 27.68
N ILE A 618 42.01 3.86 27.36
CA ILE A 618 42.90 5.04 27.18
C ILE A 618 42.34 5.98 26.11
N ALA A 619 41.85 5.47 24.98
CA ALA A 619 41.25 6.30 23.93
C ALA A 619 40.00 7.05 24.42
N GLY A 620 39.12 6.39 25.18
CA GLY A 620 37.94 7.01 25.80
C GLY A 620 38.30 8.10 26.82
N VAL A 621 39.19 7.78 27.76
CA VAL A 621 39.71 8.75 28.77
C VAL A 621 40.37 9.95 28.10
N ILE A 622 41.19 9.71 27.08
CA ILE A 622 41.81 10.80 26.34
C ILE A 622 40.76 11.63 25.61
N LEU A 623 39.69 11.07 25.04
CA LEU A 623 38.68 11.84 24.30
C LEU A 623 37.77 12.72 25.17
N GLY A 624 37.57 12.36 26.44
CA GLY A 624 36.93 13.22 27.45
C GLY A 624 37.91 14.23 28.07
N ASP A 625 38.35 13.97 29.32
CA ASP A 625 39.20 14.85 30.15
C ASP A 625 40.66 15.02 29.67
N GLY A 626 40.99 14.50 28.48
CA GLY A 626 42.36 14.47 27.96
C GLY A 626 42.60 15.17 26.63
N TYR A 627 43.87 15.34 26.29
CA TYR A 627 44.31 15.85 25.01
C TYR A 627 45.65 15.25 24.56
N ILE A 628 45.83 15.21 23.25
CA ILE A 628 47.13 15.04 22.60
C ILE A 628 47.65 16.44 22.32
N SER A 629 48.88 16.76 22.73
CA SER A 629 49.51 18.05 22.43
C SER A 629 49.59 18.32 20.92
N SER A 630 49.53 19.58 20.50
CA SER A 630 49.43 19.94 19.07
C SER A 630 50.60 19.41 18.21
N GLY A 631 51.82 19.38 18.76
CA GLY A 631 53.00 18.79 18.10
C GLY A 631 53.16 17.28 18.30
N GLY A 632 52.19 16.61 18.93
CA GLY A 632 52.20 15.17 19.19
C GLY A 632 53.24 14.70 20.21
N TYR A 633 53.89 15.56 20.98
CA TYR A 633 55.00 15.20 21.88
C TYR A 633 54.58 14.46 23.15
N TYR A 634 53.37 14.73 23.63
CA TYR A 634 52.81 14.15 24.85
C TYR A 634 51.28 14.04 24.77
N ILE A 635 50.73 13.13 25.58
CA ILE A 635 49.31 13.11 25.96
C ILE A 635 49.16 13.53 27.43
N SER A 636 48.03 14.10 27.80
CA SER A 636 47.71 14.43 29.19
C SER A 636 46.20 14.33 29.45
N ALA A 637 45.82 14.00 30.68
CA ALA A 637 44.44 14.00 31.16
C ALA A 637 44.38 14.42 32.64
N THR A 638 43.20 14.82 33.10
CA THR A 638 42.95 15.33 34.46
C THR A 638 42.05 14.35 35.21
N PHE A 639 42.36 14.07 36.48
CA PHE A 639 41.66 13.06 37.28
C PHE A 639 41.29 13.63 38.64
N ASP A 640 40.04 13.48 39.08
CA ASP A 640 39.54 13.91 40.40
C ASP A 640 39.17 12.73 41.32
N ASP A 641 39.55 11.51 40.94
CA ASP A 641 39.25 10.23 41.59
C ASP A 641 40.47 9.29 41.48
N GLU A 642 40.81 8.57 42.55
CA GLU A 642 42.07 7.82 42.64
C GLU A 642 42.03 6.49 41.86
N ASP A 643 40.97 5.66 42.04
CA ASP A 643 40.71 4.46 41.21
C ASP A 643 40.79 4.79 39.70
N TYR A 644 40.25 5.94 39.30
CA TYR A 644 40.21 6.40 37.92
C TYR A 644 41.62 6.72 37.39
N MET A 645 42.42 7.45 38.18
CA MET A 645 43.80 7.76 37.85
C MET A 645 44.67 6.50 37.77
N GLU A 646 44.55 5.59 38.75
CA GLU A 646 45.31 4.34 38.78
C GLU A 646 44.96 3.45 37.59
N ALA A 647 43.68 3.33 37.23
CA ALA A 647 43.25 2.56 36.06
C ALA A 647 43.90 3.08 34.76
N PHE A 648 43.93 4.40 34.55
CA PHE A 648 44.57 5.01 33.40
C PHE A 648 46.10 4.81 33.39
N VAL A 649 46.78 5.07 34.51
CA VAL A 649 48.24 4.90 34.63
C VAL A 649 48.63 3.43 34.44
N THR A 650 47.88 2.51 35.04
CA THR A 650 48.06 1.06 34.89
C THR A 650 47.86 0.62 33.45
N ALA A 651 46.85 1.15 32.75
CA ALA A 651 46.64 0.86 31.33
C ALA A 651 47.82 1.36 30.48
N VAL A 652 48.27 2.61 30.66
CA VAL A 652 49.41 3.20 29.91
C VAL A 652 50.70 2.40 30.13
N SER A 653 50.95 1.92 31.36
CA SER A 653 52.16 1.15 31.70
C SER A 653 52.36 -0.13 30.85
N LYS A 654 51.27 -0.70 30.30
CA LYS A 654 51.32 -1.89 29.43
C LYS A 654 51.76 -1.60 28.00
N PHE A 655 51.79 -0.33 27.60
CA PHE A 655 52.22 0.13 26.28
C PHE A 655 53.52 0.92 26.31
N VAL A 656 53.80 1.65 27.39
CA VAL A 656 55.07 2.35 27.60
C VAL A 656 55.77 1.76 28.84
N PRO A 657 56.40 0.58 28.73
CA PRO A 657 57.04 -0.09 29.86
C PRO A 657 58.16 0.76 30.47
N ASN A 658 58.34 0.64 31.78
CA ASN A 658 59.33 1.35 32.59
C ASN A 658 59.25 2.88 32.56
N TYR A 659 58.17 3.45 32.00
CA TYR A 659 57.93 4.90 32.00
C TYR A 659 57.02 5.31 33.17
N VAL A 660 57.47 6.30 33.94
CA VAL A 660 56.68 6.93 35.01
C VAL A 660 56.07 8.25 34.49
N PRO A 661 54.73 8.39 34.43
CA PRO A 661 54.08 9.64 34.04
C PRO A 661 54.41 10.79 35.00
N ARG A 662 54.53 12.01 34.47
CA ARG A 662 54.62 13.20 35.31
C ARG A 662 53.24 13.52 35.86
N MET A 663 53.12 13.62 37.18
CA MET A 663 51.87 13.94 37.88
C MET A 663 51.99 15.32 38.54
N LYS A 664 50.91 16.12 38.45
CA LYS A 664 50.79 17.39 39.18
C LYS A 664 49.42 17.47 39.82
N ASN A 665 49.38 17.42 41.15
CA ASN A 665 48.18 17.62 41.96
C ASN A 665 47.99 19.12 42.27
N ASP A 666 46.77 19.63 42.19
CA ASP A 666 46.40 21.02 42.50
C ASP A 666 45.54 21.20 43.77
N GLY A 667 45.34 20.10 44.52
CA GLY A 667 44.49 20.03 45.71
C GLY A 667 43.03 19.67 45.43
N LYS A 668 42.62 19.58 44.15
CA LYS A 668 41.28 19.13 43.73
C LYS A 668 41.34 18.04 42.65
N SER A 669 42.39 18.03 41.85
CA SER A 669 42.61 17.09 40.76
C SER A 669 44.11 16.82 40.56
N THR A 670 44.43 15.69 39.94
CA THR A 670 45.79 15.37 39.47
C THR A 670 45.82 15.35 37.95
N VAL A 671 46.66 16.20 37.37
CA VAL A 671 46.98 16.19 35.94
C VAL A 671 48.11 15.18 35.71
N VAL A 672 47.84 14.16 34.91
CA VAL A 672 48.83 13.15 34.49
C VAL A 672 49.30 13.49 33.08
N THR A 673 50.63 13.49 32.85
CA THR A 673 51.25 13.79 31.56
C THR A 673 52.22 12.68 31.15
N VAL A 674 51.98 12.09 29.98
CA VAL A 674 52.78 11.01 29.39
C VAL A 674 53.57 11.58 28.22
N GLY A 675 54.85 11.89 28.46
CA GLY A 675 55.78 12.48 27.50
C GLY A 675 56.41 11.45 26.57
N SER A 676 55.60 10.87 25.68
CA SER A 676 56.09 9.98 24.61
C SER A 676 55.46 10.37 23.27
N LYS A 677 56.27 10.91 22.36
CA LYS A 677 55.84 11.27 21.00
C LYS A 677 55.36 10.05 20.22
N ILE A 678 56.07 8.93 20.36
CA ILE A 678 55.76 7.64 19.73
C ILE A 678 54.36 7.17 20.16
N PHE A 679 54.05 7.22 21.46
CA PHE A 679 52.75 6.75 21.99
C PHE A 679 51.60 7.70 21.63
N ALA A 680 51.84 9.01 21.68
CA ALA A 680 50.88 10.04 21.28
C ALA A 680 50.54 9.96 19.77
N GLU A 681 51.55 9.76 18.92
CA GLU A 681 51.37 9.56 17.48
C GLU A 681 50.61 8.25 17.19
N MET A 682 50.96 7.16 17.88
CA MET A 682 50.27 5.87 17.75
C MET A 682 48.77 5.97 18.13
N LEU A 683 48.43 6.61 19.25
CA LEU A 683 47.02 6.83 19.62
C LEU A 683 46.28 7.70 18.61
N SER A 684 46.93 8.74 18.08
CA SER A 684 46.35 9.62 17.06
C SER A 684 46.07 8.87 15.74
N ARG A 685 46.96 7.97 15.32
CA ARG A 685 46.79 7.18 14.08
C ARG A 685 45.86 5.96 14.23
N ILE A 686 45.84 5.27 15.38
CA ILE A 686 44.94 4.11 15.60
C ILE A 686 43.46 4.56 15.71
N PHE A 687 43.21 5.67 16.41
CA PHE A 687 41.86 6.08 16.81
C PHE A 687 41.38 7.39 16.16
N GLY A 688 42.18 8.01 15.28
CA GLY A 688 41.86 9.31 14.68
C GLY A 688 41.83 10.48 15.68
N ILE A 689 42.38 10.32 16.89
CA ILE A 689 42.27 11.34 17.95
C ILE A 689 43.01 12.62 17.51
N PRO A 690 42.31 13.78 17.42
CA PRO A 690 42.92 15.01 16.94
C PRO A 690 43.94 15.59 17.93
N LYS A 691 45.00 16.17 17.38
CA LYS A 691 46.10 16.83 18.09
C LYS A 691 45.71 18.28 18.36
N GLY A 692 45.87 18.75 19.61
CA GLY A 692 45.45 20.09 20.02
C GLY A 692 43.98 20.16 20.47
N LYS A 693 43.22 21.14 19.93
CA LYS A 693 41.81 21.38 20.30
C LYS A 693 40.87 20.36 19.64
N LYS A 694 39.99 19.75 20.43
CA LYS A 694 39.07 18.67 19.98
C LYS A 694 37.61 19.09 19.78
N SER A 695 37.24 20.28 20.24
CA SER A 695 35.85 20.67 20.50
C SER A 695 34.99 20.63 19.23
N GLY A 696 34.04 19.69 19.18
CA GLY A 696 33.08 19.52 18.07
C GLY A 696 33.58 18.68 16.89
N ILE A 697 34.88 18.35 16.83
CA ILE A 697 35.52 17.70 15.67
C ILE A 697 35.76 16.19 15.89
N TRP A 698 35.85 15.74 17.14
CA TRP A 698 36.13 14.33 17.45
C TRP A 698 34.93 13.42 17.23
N ASP A 699 35.20 12.14 16.96
CA ASP A 699 34.20 11.09 16.71
C ASP A 699 34.58 9.75 17.37
N VAL A 700 33.62 8.82 17.47
CA VAL A 700 33.85 7.46 17.99
C VAL A 700 34.64 6.63 16.96
N PRO A 701 35.79 6.03 17.31
CA PRO A 701 36.62 5.31 16.34
C PRO A 701 35.97 4.04 15.81
N ASP A 702 35.99 3.84 14.49
CA ASP A 702 35.48 2.64 13.82
C ASP A 702 36.08 1.33 14.35
N VAL A 703 37.35 1.34 14.74
CA VAL A 703 38.04 0.18 15.33
C VAL A 703 37.39 -0.25 16.66
N VAL A 704 36.86 0.71 17.44
CA VAL A 704 36.11 0.45 18.68
C VAL A 704 34.70 -0.06 18.35
N LEU A 705 34.05 0.49 17.32
CA LEU A 705 32.71 0.05 16.90
C LEU A 705 32.70 -1.37 16.29
N SER A 706 33.85 -1.88 15.84
CA SER A 706 33.95 -3.24 15.29
C SER A 706 33.76 -4.37 16.33
N ASN A 707 33.84 -4.07 17.63
CA ASN A 707 33.91 -5.08 18.69
C ASN A 707 33.18 -4.62 19.98
N ASP A 708 32.23 -5.44 20.47
CA ASP A 708 31.39 -5.14 21.63
C ASP A 708 32.20 -4.95 22.92
N GLU A 709 33.33 -5.65 23.07
CA GLU A 709 34.17 -5.54 24.26
C GLU A 709 34.96 -4.23 24.25
N LEU A 710 35.64 -3.91 23.15
CA LEU A 710 36.35 -2.63 23.01
C LEU A 710 35.42 -1.42 23.23
N MET A 711 34.20 -1.51 22.69
CA MET A 711 33.13 -0.54 22.88
C MET A 711 32.76 -0.32 24.35
N ARG A 712 32.62 -1.39 25.15
CA ARG A 712 32.31 -1.30 26.59
C ARG A 712 33.39 -0.54 27.36
N TYR A 713 34.67 -0.82 27.10
CA TYR A 713 35.79 -0.14 27.78
C TYR A 713 36.01 1.29 27.28
N PHE A 714 35.75 1.59 26.00
CA PHE A 714 35.77 2.96 25.47
C PHE A 714 34.70 3.83 26.12
N ILE A 715 33.46 3.33 26.20
CA ILE A 715 32.35 3.98 26.89
C ILE A 715 32.68 4.17 28.37
N ALA A 716 33.29 3.18 29.04
CA ALA A 716 33.73 3.34 30.42
C ALA A 716 34.71 4.51 30.58
N GLY A 717 35.75 4.61 29.73
CA GLY A 717 36.70 5.72 29.78
C GLY A 717 36.06 7.10 29.55
N LEU A 718 35.05 7.19 28.68
CA LEU A 718 34.29 8.43 28.45
C LEU A 718 33.37 8.80 29.62
N PHE A 719 32.70 7.83 30.24
CA PHE A 719 31.80 8.10 31.39
C PHE A 719 32.58 8.30 32.70
N ASP A 720 33.74 7.65 32.86
CA ASP A 720 34.70 7.95 33.93
C ASP A 720 35.24 9.39 33.80
N ALA A 721 35.33 9.93 32.58
CA ALA A 721 35.63 11.35 32.30
C ALA A 721 34.40 12.28 32.41
N ASP A 722 33.73 12.59 31.29
CA ASP A 722 32.61 13.56 31.18
C ASP A 722 31.26 13.05 31.76
N GLY A 723 31.16 11.78 32.19
CA GLY A 723 29.91 11.18 32.65
C GLY A 723 29.45 11.66 34.04
N TYR A 724 28.22 12.17 34.14
CA TYR A 724 27.60 12.63 35.38
C TYR A 724 26.40 11.75 35.79
N VAL A 725 26.39 11.27 37.03
CA VAL A 725 25.25 10.57 37.65
C VAL A 725 24.32 11.60 38.30
N ASP A 726 23.08 11.69 37.85
CA ASP A 726 22.10 12.63 38.41
C ASP A 726 21.60 12.16 39.79
N LYS A 727 21.50 13.11 40.72
CA LYS A 727 20.98 12.87 42.08
C LYS A 727 19.44 12.94 42.15
N ASN A 728 18.81 13.65 41.22
CA ASN A 728 17.39 13.97 41.28
C ASN A 728 16.52 12.83 40.71
N GLY A 729 16.83 12.37 39.49
CA GLY A 729 16.24 11.20 38.86
C GLY A 729 17.26 10.08 38.63
N PRO A 730 16.80 8.81 38.48
CA PRO A 730 17.70 7.69 38.18
C PRO A 730 18.20 7.79 36.73
N SER A 731 19.28 8.56 36.51
CA SER A 731 19.93 8.70 35.21
C SER A 731 21.43 8.93 35.31
N ILE A 732 22.15 8.54 34.25
CA ILE A 732 23.53 8.92 33.99
C ILE A 732 23.62 9.59 32.62
N ILE A 733 24.39 10.67 32.55
CA ILE A 733 24.41 11.63 31.44
C ILE A 733 25.85 11.84 31.01
N LEU A 734 26.14 11.63 29.73
CA LEU A 734 27.37 12.07 29.08
C LEU A 734 27.09 13.33 28.27
N ALA A 735 27.95 14.35 28.37
CA ALA A 735 27.81 15.59 27.61
C ALA A 735 28.98 15.78 26.64
N THR A 736 28.72 16.17 25.39
CA THR A 736 29.76 16.44 24.39
C THR A 736 29.34 17.58 23.46
N LYS A 737 30.33 18.20 22.79
CA LYS A 737 30.10 19.19 21.72
C LYS A 737 30.08 18.59 20.31
N SER A 738 30.40 17.30 20.15
CA SER A 738 30.30 16.60 18.86
C SER A 738 28.94 15.89 18.78
N GLU A 739 28.10 16.31 17.83
CA GLU A 739 26.79 15.67 17.59
C GLU A 739 26.97 14.24 17.08
N ASN A 740 27.90 14.03 16.14
CA ASN A 740 28.23 12.72 15.59
C ASN A 740 28.69 11.75 16.71
N ALA A 741 29.62 12.18 17.58
CA ALA A 741 30.04 11.37 18.72
C ALA A 741 28.87 11.05 19.67
N ALA A 742 27.99 12.02 19.96
CA ALA A 742 26.81 11.77 20.80
C ALA A 742 25.87 10.72 20.17
N ARG A 743 25.63 10.80 18.85
CA ARG A 743 24.79 9.84 18.10
C ARG A 743 25.46 8.46 18.02
N LYS A 744 26.77 8.36 17.76
CA LYS A 744 27.51 7.08 17.77
C LYS A 744 27.60 6.44 19.17
N ILE A 745 27.71 7.22 20.26
CA ILE A 745 27.69 6.71 21.64
C ILE A 745 26.27 6.25 22.04
N TRP A 746 25.25 7.02 21.68
CA TRP A 746 23.85 6.61 21.84
C TRP A 746 23.59 5.27 21.16
N TYR A 747 24.02 5.13 19.91
CA TYR A 747 23.92 3.89 19.16
C TYR A 747 24.70 2.74 19.84
N ALA A 748 25.95 2.97 20.23
CA ALA A 748 26.79 1.96 20.88
C ALA A 748 26.14 1.41 22.16
N LEU A 749 25.42 2.25 22.91
CA LEU A 749 24.61 1.83 24.05
C LEU A 749 23.40 0.96 23.63
N GLN A 750 22.70 1.29 22.54
CA GLN A 750 21.60 0.45 22.02
C GLN A 750 22.10 -0.95 21.60
N ARG A 751 23.29 -1.07 20.99
CA ARG A 751 23.90 -2.37 20.65
C ARG A 751 24.23 -3.23 21.88
N LEU A 752 24.46 -2.61 23.03
CA LEU A 752 24.59 -3.29 24.33
C LEU A 752 23.24 -3.53 25.04
N GLY A 753 22.11 -3.23 24.37
CA GLY A 753 20.76 -3.35 24.92
C GLY A 753 20.39 -2.29 25.95
N ILE A 754 21.12 -1.17 26.00
CA ILE A 754 20.96 -0.07 26.96
C ILE A 754 20.22 1.08 26.28
N ILE A 755 18.93 1.26 26.58
CA ILE A 755 18.14 2.30 25.92
C ILE A 755 18.51 3.70 26.44
N SER A 756 19.30 4.40 25.62
CA SER A 756 19.73 5.78 25.86
C SER A 756 19.03 6.76 24.91
N THR A 757 19.18 8.06 25.14
CA THR A 757 18.49 9.13 24.39
C THR A 757 19.39 10.34 24.20
N VAL A 758 19.56 10.83 22.97
CA VAL A 758 20.30 12.08 22.69
C VAL A 758 19.38 13.28 22.92
N SER A 759 19.92 14.38 23.46
CA SER A 759 19.22 15.66 23.55
C SER A 759 20.16 16.83 23.27
N ARG A 760 19.75 17.72 22.35
CA ARG A 760 20.45 18.96 21.98
C ARG A 760 20.05 20.07 22.95
N VAL A 761 21.01 20.64 23.66
CA VAL A 761 20.78 21.65 24.72
C VAL A 761 21.66 22.86 24.48
N LYS A 762 21.07 24.06 24.46
CA LYS A 762 21.82 25.32 24.42
C LYS A 762 22.52 25.54 25.76
N ASN A 763 23.85 25.65 25.75
CA ASN A 763 24.65 25.91 26.93
C ASN A 763 24.45 27.34 27.42
N ARG A 764 24.02 27.53 28.66
CA ARG A 764 23.87 28.84 29.30
C ARG A 764 25.04 29.06 30.25
N GLY A 765 26.00 29.91 29.86
CA GLY A 765 27.20 30.19 30.65
C GLY A 765 28.39 30.62 29.79
N PHE A 766 29.58 30.62 30.39
CA PHE A 766 30.82 31.27 29.89
C PHE A 766 31.35 30.84 28.50
N LYS A 767 30.71 29.88 27.85
CA LYS A 767 30.94 29.47 26.45
C LYS A 767 29.61 29.02 25.84
N GLU A 768 28.84 29.96 25.33
CA GLU A 768 27.59 29.69 24.61
C GLU A 768 27.82 28.77 23.39
N GLY A 769 26.72 28.26 22.86
CA GLY A 769 26.70 27.21 21.83
C GLY A 769 26.00 25.95 22.32
N GLU A 770 26.01 24.92 21.49
CA GLU A 770 25.20 23.72 21.70
C GLU A 770 26.01 22.57 22.31
N ILE A 771 25.34 21.77 23.14
CA ILE A 771 25.87 20.58 23.80
C ILE A 771 24.86 19.45 23.65
N PHE A 772 25.37 18.29 23.26
CA PHE A 772 24.60 17.07 23.08
C PHE A 772 24.76 16.21 24.32
N ARG A 773 23.64 15.82 24.92
CA ARG A 773 23.60 14.98 26.12
C ARG A 773 23.06 13.60 25.77
N VAL A 774 23.87 12.56 25.95
CA VAL A 774 23.45 11.16 25.88
C VAL A 774 22.97 10.76 27.28
N ILE A 775 21.68 10.47 27.41
CA ILE A 775 21.00 10.23 28.70
C ILE A 775 20.52 8.78 28.76
N ILE A 776 21.07 8.01 29.69
CA ILE A 776 20.54 6.70 30.10
C ILE A 776 19.72 6.94 31.36
N SER A 777 18.44 6.54 31.38
CA SER A 777 17.58 6.78 32.55
C SER A 777 16.55 5.69 32.76
N GLY A 778 16.27 5.37 34.02
CA GLY A 778 15.44 4.24 34.42
C GLY A 778 16.28 3.09 34.95
N VAL A 779 15.76 2.43 35.98
CA VAL A 779 16.51 1.44 36.77
C VAL A 779 16.97 0.25 35.92
N GLU A 780 16.18 -0.15 34.93
CA GLU A 780 16.47 -1.31 34.07
C GLU A 780 17.71 -1.04 33.17
N ASP A 781 17.70 0.05 32.41
CA ASP A 781 18.82 0.41 31.54
C ASP A 781 20.05 0.85 32.33
N LEU A 782 19.89 1.46 33.51
CA LEU A 782 21.00 1.67 34.45
C LEU A 782 21.57 0.36 35.02
N THR A 783 20.76 -0.68 35.22
CA THR A 783 21.23 -2.00 35.65
C THR A 783 22.05 -2.67 34.55
N LYS A 784 21.58 -2.58 33.30
CA LYS A 784 22.34 -3.06 32.13
C LYS A 784 23.66 -2.28 31.98
N PHE A 785 23.62 -0.96 32.10
CA PHE A 785 24.82 -0.12 32.06
C PHE A 785 25.82 -0.49 33.17
N ALA A 786 25.38 -0.61 34.42
CA ALA A 786 26.23 -1.01 35.54
C ALA A 786 26.80 -2.44 35.39
N LYS A 787 26.08 -3.35 34.71
CA LYS A 787 26.54 -4.71 34.41
C LYS A 787 27.53 -4.76 33.25
N PHE A 788 27.35 -3.95 32.21
CA PHE A 788 28.12 -4.04 30.98
C PHE A 788 29.28 -3.04 30.89
N ILE A 789 29.16 -1.82 31.42
CA ILE A 789 30.17 -0.77 31.32
C ILE A 789 31.05 -0.76 32.60
N PRO A 790 32.33 -1.17 32.52
CA PRO A 790 33.19 -1.30 33.68
C PRO A 790 33.78 0.04 34.13
N LEU A 791 32.97 0.88 34.81
CA LEU A 791 33.44 2.16 35.36
C LEU A 791 34.51 1.96 36.44
N CYS A 792 35.67 2.58 36.24
CA CYS A 792 36.75 2.61 37.22
C CYS A 792 36.51 3.69 38.28
N HIS A 793 35.91 4.83 37.94
CA HIS A 793 35.76 5.98 38.83
C HIS A 793 34.86 5.66 40.03
N SER A 794 35.47 5.62 41.23
CA SER A 794 34.87 5.12 42.47
C SER A 794 33.62 5.91 42.90
N ARG A 795 33.71 7.24 43.00
CA ARG A 795 32.58 8.08 43.45
C ARG A 795 31.44 8.17 42.41
N LYS A 796 31.65 7.79 41.15
CA LYS A 796 30.58 7.65 40.13
C LYS A 796 29.91 6.28 40.24
N ARG A 797 30.72 5.20 40.31
CA ARG A 797 30.27 3.81 40.55
C ARG A 797 29.43 3.70 41.82
N ALA A 798 29.84 4.32 42.92
CA ALA A 798 29.12 4.34 44.19
C ALA A 798 27.71 4.97 44.08
N LYS A 799 27.61 6.18 43.49
CA LYS A 799 26.31 6.87 43.27
C LYS A 799 25.38 6.09 42.36
N LEU A 800 25.91 5.42 41.33
CA LEU A 800 25.12 4.57 40.46
C LEU A 800 24.52 3.38 41.22
N MET A 801 25.31 2.70 42.05
CA MET A 801 24.80 1.62 42.92
C MET A 801 23.81 2.12 43.98
N GLU A 802 24.05 3.29 44.57
CA GLU A 802 23.12 3.95 45.51
C GLU A 802 21.75 4.18 44.85
N ILE A 803 21.72 4.68 43.61
CA ILE A 803 20.49 4.88 42.84
C ILE A 803 19.78 3.56 42.54
N LEU A 804 20.51 2.52 42.13
CA LEU A 804 19.93 1.20 41.84
C LEU A 804 19.31 0.55 43.10
N ASN A 805 19.94 0.73 44.26
CA ASN A 805 19.46 0.19 45.53
C ASN A 805 18.29 1.00 46.13
N THR A 806 18.33 2.33 46.04
CA THR A 806 17.34 3.22 46.68
C THR A 806 16.08 3.44 45.83
N LYS A 807 16.21 3.55 44.50
CA LYS A 807 15.08 3.87 43.61
C LYS A 807 14.41 2.58 43.12
N LYS A 808 13.50 2.00 43.91
CA LYS A 808 12.64 0.88 43.48
C LYS A 808 12.02 1.13 42.09
N ALA A 809 12.39 0.31 41.11
CA ALA A 809 11.80 0.17 39.77
C ALA A 809 11.07 1.44 39.25
N TYR A 810 11.82 2.52 39.03
CA TYR A 810 11.29 3.84 38.70
C TYR A 810 10.38 3.78 37.46
N ARG A 811 9.09 4.05 37.64
CA ARG A 811 8.00 3.83 36.64
C ARG A 811 8.08 4.75 35.39
N GLY A 812 9.18 5.47 35.19
CA GLY A 812 9.31 6.61 34.28
C GLY A 812 9.47 6.25 32.79
N ARG A 813 10.25 5.23 32.44
CA ARG A 813 10.34 4.75 31.04
C ARG A 813 9.47 3.51 30.83
N LYS A 814 8.86 3.46 29.64
CA LYS A 814 7.94 2.40 29.21
C LYS A 814 8.45 1.69 27.94
N THR A 815 9.73 1.82 27.63
CA THR A 815 10.38 1.37 26.39
C THR A 815 10.30 -0.14 26.18
N TYR A 816 10.35 -0.94 27.26
CA TYR A 816 10.11 -2.39 27.22
C TYR A 816 8.63 -2.79 27.36
N ARG A 817 7.69 -1.88 27.05
CA ARG A 817 6.27 -2.19 26.95
C ARG A 817 5.82 -2.29 25.50
N VAL A 818 4.82 -3.13 25.29
CA VAL A 818 4.06 -3.20 24.03
C VAL A 818 2.78 -2.38 24.20
N PRO A 819 2.41 -1.54 23.21
CA PRO A 819 1.08 -0.95 23.13
C PRO A 819 0.00 -2.03 23.17
N ILE A 820 -1.16 -1.71 23.74
CA ILE A 820 -2.28 -2.66 23.81
C ILE A 820 -3.63 -1.95 23.81
N SER A 821 -4.59 -2.53 23.09
CA SER A 821 -6.01 -2.15 23.14
C SER A 821 -6.87 -3.30 23.69
N SER A 822 -8.13 -2.99 24.03
CA SER A 822 -9.13 -4.00 24.40
C SER A 822 -9.41 -4.99 23.26
N GLU A 823 -9.39 -4.50 22.02
CA GLU A 823 -9.59 -5.25 20.77
C GLU A 823 -8.60 -6.41 20.62
N MET A 824 -7.42 -6.34 21.23
CA MET A 824 -6.38 -7.37 21.13
C MET A 824 -6.64 -8.62 21.99
N ILE A 825 -7.31 -8.49 23.14
CA ILE A 825 -7.50 -9.60 24.10
C ILE A 825 -8.97 -10.01 24.20
N THR A 826 -9.89 -9.05 24.27
CA THR A 826 -11.29 -9.33 24.61
C THR A 826 -12.02 -10.21 23.61
N PRO A 827 -11.83 -10.09 22.28
CA PRO A 827 -12.41 -11.01 21.32
C PRO A 827 -11.92 -12.45 21.53
N ILE A 828 -10.59 -12.64 21.61
CA ILE A 828 -9.98 -13.97 21.75
C ILE A 828 -10.41 -14.63 23.08
N ARG A 829 -10.33 -13.90 24.20
CA ARG A 829 -10.71 -14.42 25.51
C ARG A 829 -12.19 -14.86 25.54
N ARG A 830 -13.10 -14.04 25.00
CA ARG A 830 -14.54 -14.37 24.95
C ARG A 830 -14.80 -15.57 24.06
N ARG A 831 -14.17 -15.63 22.88
CA ARG A 831 -14.30 -16.74 21.93
C ARG A 831 -13.84 -18.08 22.50
N LEU A 832 -12.77 -18.07 23.30
CA LEU A 832 -12.25 -19.24 24.02
C LEU A 832 -13.02 -19.56 25.32
N GLY A 833 -14.14 -18.88 25.62
CA GLY A 833 -14.93 -19.08 26.84
C GLY A 833 -14.27 -18.65 28.17
N LEU A 834 -12.98 -18.29 28.14
CA LEU A 834 -12.15 -18.08 29.33
C LEU A 834 -12.63 -16.91 30.21
N THR A 835 -12.76 -17.12 31.51
CA THR A 835 -12.90 -16.03 32.47
C THR A 835 -11.60 -15.21 32.58
N ILE A 836 -11.70 -14.01 33.17
CA ILE A 836 -10.52 -13.18 33.48
C ILE A 836 -9.61 -13.88 34.52
N ALA A 837 -10.17 -14.71 35.40
CA ALA A 837 -9.41 -15.46 36.42
C ALA A 837 -8.60 -16.61 35.81
N GLU A 838 -9.20 -17.39 34.90
CA GLU A 838 -8.50 -18.47 34.20
C GLU A 838 -7.40 -17.94 33.28
N LEU A 839 -7.68 -16.89 32.51
CA LEU A 839 -6.65 -16.23 31.71
C LEU A 839 -5.56 -15.62 32.59
N SER A 840 -5.88 -15.06 33.76
CA SER A 840 -4.89 -14.57 34.73
C SER A 840 -3.98 -15.69 35.25
N LYS A 841 -4.55 -16.87 35.58
CA LYS A 841 -3.83 -18.05 36.05
C LYS A 841 -2.90 -18.61 34.97
N LEU A 842 -3.42 -18.87 33.77
CA LEU A 842 -2.66 -19.40 32.64
C LEU A 842 -1.58 -18.40 32.17
N ALA A 843 -1.93 -17.12 32.01
CA ALA A 843 -0.96 -16.11 31.60
C ALA A 843 0.16 -15.92 32.63
N SER A 844 -0.12 -16.07 33.92
CA SER A 844 0.92 -16.00 34.96
C SER A 844 1.91 -17.18 34.86
N TYR A 845 1.43 -18.37 34.52
CA TYR A 845 2.28 -19.55 34.27
C TYR A 845 3.19 -19.32 33.06
N TYR A 846 2.64 -18.95 31.90
CA TYR A 846 3.43 -18.72 30.68
C TYR A 846 4.31 -17.45 30.70
N ALA A 847 4.01 -16.46 31.54
CA ALA A 847 4.83 -15.25 31.68
C ALA A 847 6.02 -15.43 32.64
N GLY A 848 5.97 -16.41 33.55
CA GLY A 848 6.91 -16.50 34.69
C GLY A 848 6.75 -15.38 35.73
N GLU A 849 5.73 -14.54 35.63
CA GLU A 849 5.40 -13.45 36.55
C GLU A 849 3.88 -13.32 36.76
N LYS A 850 3.44 -12.69 37.86
CA LYS A 850 2.01 -12.57 38.19
C LYS A 850 1.27 -11.60 37.25
N VAL A 851 0.60 -12.14 36.24
CA VAL A 851 -0.33 -11.42 35.35
C VAL A 851 -1.71 -11.35 36.01
N SER A 852 -1.93 -10.34 36.86
CA SER A 852 -3.14 -10.23 37.68
C SER A 852 -4.42 -9.98 36.87
N GLU A 853 -5.55 -10.50 37.36
CA GLU A 853 -6.89 -10.21 36.81
C GLU A 853 -7.15 -8.72 36.58
N GLY A 854 -6.76 -7.88 37.55
CA GLY A 854 -6.95 -6.43 37.48
C GLY A 854 -6.20 -5.78 36.32
N LEU A 855 -5.07 -6.34 35.89
CA LEU A 855 -4.35 -5.89 34.69
C LEU A 855 -5.15 -6.24 33.43
N ILE A 856 -5.59 -7.50 33.29
CA ILE A 856 -6.41 -7.95 32.15
C ILE A 856 -7.71 -7.13 32.08
N ARG A 857 -8.46 -7.05 33.19
CA ARG A 857 -9.70 -6.27 33.33
C ARG A 857 -9.53 -4.78 33.01
N HIS A 858 -8.35 -4.20 33.22
CA HIS A 858 -8.05 -2.83 32.82
C HIS A 858 -7.63 -2.67 31.36
N ILE A 859 -7.07 -3.70 30.72
CA ILE A 859 -6.84 -3.71 29.27
C ILE A 859 -8.17 -3.84 28.53
N GLU A 860 -9.05 -4.78 28.95
CA GLU A 860 -10.39 -4.95 28.36
C GLU A 860 -11.25 -3.69 28.46
N LYS A 861 -11.10 -2.91 29.55
CA LYS A 861 -11.78 -1.61 29.74
C LYS A 861 -11.02 -0.41 29.13
N GLY A 862 -9.98 -0.63 28.32
CA GLY A 862 -9.20 0.43 27.65
C GLY A 862 -8.40 1.35 28.60
N ARG A 863 -8.33 1.02 29.90
CA ARG A 863 -7.67 1.80 30.95
C ARG A 863 -6.14 1.61 30.96
N VAL A 864 -5.66 0.50 30.39
CA VAL A 864 -4.23 0.23 30.16
C VAL A 864 -3.96 0.26 28.66
N ARG A 865 -3.06 1.16 28.24
CA ARG A 865 -2.63 1.32 26.84
C ARG A 865 -1.28 0.66 26.52
N GLU A 866 -0.53 0.21 27.54
CA GLU A 866 0.81 -0.36 27.38
C GLU A 866 1.13 -1.40 28.48
N ILE A 867 1.53 -2.62 28.10
CA ILE A 867 1.78 -3.79 28.99
C ILE A 867 3.25 -4.27 28.89
N ARG A 868 3.77 -5.00 29.90
CA ARG A 868 5.06 -5.71 29.80
C ARG A 868 5.04 -6.76 28.67
N ARG A 869 6.14 -6.91 27.92
CA ARG A 869 6.33 -7.98 26.92
C ARG A 869 6.11 -9.38 27.50
N SER A 870 6.67 -9.67 28.68
CA SER A 870 6.49 -10.92 29.43
C SER A 870 5.02 -11.25 29.69
N ALA A 871 4.26 -10.28 30.21
CA ALA A 871 2.84 -10.44 30.46
C ALA A 871 2.01 -10.61 29.16
N LEU A 872 2.34 -9.88 28.08
CA LEU A 872 1.67 -10.07 26.78
C LEU A 872 2.00 -11.44 26.18
N LYS A 873 3.26 -11.89 26.25
CA LYS A 873 3.67 -13.24 25.84
C LYS A 873 2.94 -14.32 26.64
N GLY A 874 2.81 -14.15 27.96
CA GLY A 874 2.06 -15.07 28.81
C GLY A 874 0.59 -15.16 28.41
N ILE A 875 -0.06 -14.02 28.15
CA ILE A 875 -1.44 -13.97 27.64
C ILE A 875 -1.53 -14.62 26.25
N ALA A 876 -0.61 -14.31 25.34
CA ALA A 876 -0.58 -14.84 23.97
C ALA A 876 -0.43 -16.37 23.94
N LEU A 877 0.48 -16.93 24.76
CA LEU A 877 0.69 -18.36 24.88
C LEU A 877 -0.46 -19.07 25.60
N ALA A 878 -1.05 -18.45 26.64
CA ALA A 878 -2.25 -18.98 27.29
C ALA A 878 -3.44 -19.09 26.32
N LEU A 879 -3.68 -18.05 25.51
CA LEU A 879 -4.72 -18.05 24.48
C LEU A 879 -4.41 -19.06 23.37
N GLN A 880 -3.16 -19.13 22.88
CA GLN A 880 -2.75 -20.14 21.90
C GLN A 880 -2.91 -21.58 22.41
N GLN A 881 -2.57 -21.86 23.67
CA GLN A 881 -2.72 -23.21 24.23
C GLN A 881 -4.20 -23.61 24.28
N VAL A 882 -5.06 -22.80 24.88
CA VAL A 882 -6.49 -23.10 24.99
C VAL A 882 -7.14 -23.18 23.60
N ALA A 883 -6.77 -22.30 22.67
CA ALA A 883 -7.22 -22.37 21.29
C ALA A 883 -6.81 -23.68 20.60
N LYS A 884 -5.58 -24.17 20.84
CA LYS A 884 -5.11 -25.46 20.32
C LYS A 884 -5.89 -26.62 20.93
N ASP A 885 -6.13 -26.58 22.24
CA ASP A 885 -6.79 -27.67 22.99
C ASP A 885 -8.27 -27.83 22.60
N ILE A 886 -8.95 -26.75 22.18
CA ILE A 886 -10.32 -26.80 21.63
C ILE A 886 -10.40 -26.82 20.09
N GLY A 887 -9.25 -26.79 19.39
CA GLY A 887 -9.18 -26.82 17.93
C GLY A 887 -9.48 -25.50 17.19
N ASP A 888 -9.63 -24.37 17.88
CA ASP A 888 -9.93 -23.07 17.28
C ASP A 888 -8.67 -22.44 16.63
N LYS A 889 -8.44 -22.81 15.38
CA LYS A 889 -7.35 -22.30 14.54
C LYS A 889 -7.32 -20.77 14.43
N GLU A 890 -8.48 -20.11 14.46
CA GLU A 890 -8.55 -18.65 14.28
C GLU A 890 -8.12 -17.92 15.56
N ALA A 891 -8.62 -18.35 16.72
CA ALA A 891 -8.17 -17.84 18.01
C ALA A 891 -6.67 -18.13 18.25
N TRP A 892 -6.16 -19.27 17.75
CA TRP A 892 -4.73 -19.56 17.75
C TRP A 892 -3.94 -18.54 16.93
N VAL A 893 -4.37 -18.23 15.69
CA VAL A 893 -3.72 -17.23 14.84
C VAL A 893 -3.79 -15.82 15.46
N MET A 894 -4.91 -15.44 16.07
CA MET A 894 -5.00 -14.17 16.81
C MET A 894 -4.02 -14.13 17.99
N GLY A 895 -3.96 -15.21 18.79
CA GLY A 895 -2.97 -15.37 19.87
C GLY A 895 -1.53 -15.37 19.36
N LYS A 896 -1.28 -15.85 18.14
CA LYS A 896 0.03 -15.82 17.49
C LYS A 896 0.46 -14.39 17.12
N ARG A 897 -0.45 -13.54 16.63
CA ARG A 897 -0.17 -12.11 16.41
C ARG A 897 0.24 -11.39 17.70
N LEU A 898 -0.43 -11.70 18.83
CA LEU A 898 -0.04 -11.17 20.14
C LEU A 898 1.37 -11.60 20.56
N GLN A 899 1.76 -12.83 20.24
CA GLN A 899 3.13 -13.32 20.47
C GLN A 899 4.15 -12.55 19.62
N LEU A 900 3.89 -12.33 18.33
CA LEU A 900 4.78 -11.56 17.45
C LEU A 900 4.97 -10.12 17.97
N LEU A 901 3.89 -9.46 18.38
CA LEU A 901 3.96 -8.13 19.02
C LEU A 901 4.73 -8.12 20.36
N ALA A 902 4.79 -9.25 21.08
CA ALA A 902 5.55 -9.39 22.33
C ALA A 902 7.03 -9.72 22.10
N GLU A 903 7.33 -10.53 21.08
CA GLU A 903 8.66 -11.11 20.80
C GLU A 903 9.43 -10.41 19.68
N GLY A 904 8.78 -9.54 18.92
CA GLY A 904 9.38 -8.75 17.84
C GLY A 904 10.51 -7.82 18.34
N ASP A 905 11.50 -7.62 17.49
CA ASP A 905 12.76 -6.92 17.79
C ASP A 905 12.67 -5.39 17.61
N VAL A 906 11.46 -4.87 17.36
CA VAL A 906 11.12 -3.44 17.48
C VAL A 906 10.41 -3.12 18.79
N TYR A 907 10.66 -1.94 19.35
CA TYR A 907 9.85 -1.32 20.39
C TYR A 907 9.00 -0.19 19.81
N TRP A 908 8.00 0.27 20.58
CA TRP A 908 7.03 1.25 20.12
C TRP A 908 7.20 2.56 20.88
N ASP A 909 7.69 3.59 20.19
CA ASP A 909 7.93 4.89 20.81
C ASP A 909 6.95 5.97 20.39
N GLU A 910 6.74 6.89 21.31
CA GLU A 910 5.72 7.94 21.25
C GLU A 910 6.27 9.14 20.49
N VAL A 911 5.62 9.55 19.40
CA VAL A 911 5.93 10.80 18.70
C VAL A 911 5.61 11.97 19.61
N VAL A 912 6.59 12.84 19.89
CA VAL A 912 6.45 14.01 20.79
C VAL A 912 6.56 15.35 20.05
N SER A 913 7.13 15.37 18.85
CA SER A 913 7.07 16.53 17.97
C SER A 913 6.96 16.12 16.50
N VAL A 914 6.22 16.93 15.75
CA VAL A 914 6.04 16.86 14.30
C VAL A 914 6.17 18.30 13.82
N GLU A 915 7.32 18.65 13.24
CA GLU A 915 7.68 20.01 12.81
C GLU A 915 7.84 20.02 11.29
N GLU A 916 7.19 20.93 10.57
CA GLU A 916 7.67 21.30 9.23
C GLU A 916 8.92 22.18 9.37
N VAL A 917 9.94 21.91 8.56
CA VAL A 917 11.20 22.67 8.56
C VAL A 917 11.56 23.14 7.15
N ASP A 918 12.16 24.32 7.06
CA ASP A 918 12.80 24.80 5.83
C ASP A 918 14.18 24.14 5.69
N PRO A 919 14.46 23.42 4.58
CA PRO A 919 15.78 22.85 4.30
C PRO A 919 16.91 23.89 4.33
N ARG A 920 16.64 25.13 3.89
CA ARG A 920 17.63 26.21 3.77
C ARG A 920 18.11 26.71 5.13
N GLU A 921 17.21 26.77 6.12
CA GLU A 921 17.54 27.13 7.50
C GLU A 921 18.46 26.09 8.19
N LEU A 922 18.49 24.87 7.67
CA LEU A 922 19.24 23.74 8.21
C LEU A 922 20.48 23.36 7.38
N GLY A 923 20.74 24.06 6.27
CA GLY A 923 21.90 23.80 5.38
C GLY A 923 21.74 22.58 4.47
N ILE A 924 20.50 22.12 4.25
CA ILE A 924 20.21 20.87 3.50
C ILE A 924 20.23 21.14 1.99
N GLU A 925 21.25 20.63 1.29
CA GLU A 925 21.27 20.63 -0.19
C GLU A 925 20.67 19.34 -0.77
N TYR A 926 20.94 18.17 -0.16
CA TYR A 926 20.60 16.85 -0.68
C TYR A 926 19.81 15.98 0.31
N LEU A 927 19.03 15.05 -0.24
CA LEU A 927 18.31 13.97 0.46
C LEU A 927 18.65 12.62 -0.19
N TYR A 928 18.57 11.53 0.58
CA TYR A 928 19.16 10.24 0.23
C TYR A 928 18.20 9.06 0.48
N ASP A 929 18.30 7.99 -0.31
CA ASP A 929 17.48 6.78 -0.14
C ASP A 929 18.21 5.51 -0.59
N LEU A 930 17.69 4.33 -0.25
CA LEU A 930 18.28 3.02 -0.53
C LEU A 930 17.25 2.08 -1.18
N THR A 931 17.58 1.48 -2.33
CA THR A 931 16.83 0.30 -2.81
C THR A 931 17.34 -0.92 -2.06
N VAL A 932 16.58 -1.29 -1.02
CA VAL A 932 16.72 -2.55 -0.29
C VAL A 932 15.90 -3.63 -1.01
N GLU A 933 16.45 -4.83 -1.12
CA GLU A 933 15.79 -6.00 -1.72
C GLU A 933 14.78 -6.65 -0.73
N ASP A 934 13.91 -7.51 -1.24
CA ASP A 934 12.86 -8.30 -0.55
C ASP A 934 11.95 -7.56 0.44
N ASP A 935 12.38 -7.39 1.70
CA ASP A 935 11.67 -6.67 2.76
C ASP A 935 11.41 -5.20 2.40
N HIS A 936 12.26 -4.65 1.53
CA HIS A 936 12.12 -3.31 0.97
C HIS A 936 11.99 -2.19 2.02
N ASN A 937 12.59 -2.41 3.19
CA ASN A 937 12.58 -1.48 4.31
C ASN A 937 13.93 -1.51 5.06
N TYR A 938 14.30 -0.41 5.73
CA TYR A 938 15.56 -0.31 6.47
C TYR A 938 15.44 0.58 7.69
N VAL A 939 16.38 0.41 8.63
CA VAL A 939 16.46 1.16 9.89
C VAL A 939 17.27 2.45 9.72
N ALA A 940 16.62 3.60 9.92
CA ALA A 940 17.22 4.94 9.86
C ALA A 940 16.96 5.74 11.15
N ASN A 941 18.02 6.11 11.88
CA ASN A 941 17.95 6.61 13.28
C ASN A 941 17.03 5.75 14.18
N GLY A 942 16.83 4.47 13.83
CA GLY A 942 15.94 3.52 14.49
C GLY A 942 14.62 3.18 13.76
N ILE A 943 14.20 3.86 12.68
CA ILE A 943 12.81 3.88 12.13
C ILE A 943 12.72 3.31 10.66
N LEU A 944 11.53 3.04 10.04
CA LEU A 944 11.24 1.99 8.97
C LEU A 944 10.23 2.37 7.79
N VAL A 945 10.27 1.83 6.50
CA VAL A 945 9.64 2.35 5.18
C VAL A 945 8.94 1.36 4.12
N SER A 946 8.27 1.76 2.95
CA SER A 946 7.81 0.92 1.71
C SER A 946 6.92 1.57 0.49
N ASN A 947 6.63 0.90 -0.70
CA ASN A 947 6.17 1.39 -2.10
C ASN A 947 4.90 0.80 -2.92
N CYS A 948 4.90 0.43 -4.27
CA CYS A 948 4.05 -0.61 -5.06
C CYS A 948 3.62 -0.61 -6.77
N MET A 949 2.43 -0.99 -7.52
CA MET A 949 1.93 -1.38 -9.02
C MET A 949 0.61 -0.87 -9.87
N GLY A 950 0.52 -0.85 -11.25
CA GLY A 950 -0.78 -0.96 -12.10
C GLY A 950 -0.86 -0.75 -13.69
N THR A 951 -1.93 -0.18 -14.33
CA THR A 951 -2.28 -0.11 -15.84
C THR A 951 -2.21 1.29 -16.58
N ILE A 952 -2.54 1.48 -17.91
CA ILE A 952 -2.63 2.81 -18.65
C ILE A 952 -3.23 2.81 -20.13
N HIS A 953 -3.40 3.98 -20.78
CA HIS A 953 -3.55 4.25 -22.25
C HIS A 953 -2.25 4.65 -23.00
N SER A 954 -2.03 4.20 -24.25
CA SER A 954 -0.94 4.63 -25.18
C SER A 954 -1.10 4.02 -26.61
N ASN A 955 -0.16 4.25 -27.54
CA ASN A 955 -0.13 3.61 -28.88
C ASN A 955 1.13 2.75 -29.16
N SER A 956 2.18 2.80 -28.32
CA SER A 956 3.35 1.90 -28.37
C SER A 956 3.95 1.71 -26.98
N ALA A 957 4.70 0.63 -26.75
CA ALA A 957 5.24 0.35 -25.40
C ALA A 957 6.19 1.45 -24.89
N ARG A 958 6.90 2.16 -25.77
CA ARG A 958 7.73 3.32 -25.38
C ARG A 958 6.92 4.59 -25.10
N GLU A 959 5.81 4.83 -25.82
CA GLU A 959 4.89 5.94 -25.51
C GLU A 959 4.15 5.71 -24.18
N THR A 960 3.88 4.46 -23.81
CA THR A 960 3.35 4.06 -22.50
C THR A 960 4.19 4.63 -21.36
N ILE A 961 5.52 4.45 -21.43
CA ILE A 961 6.46 4.93 -20.42
C ILE A 961 6.43 6.46 -20.34
N VAL A 962 6.52 7.13 -21.49
CA VAL A 962 6.49 8.61 -21.56
C VAL A 962 5.18 9.16 -20.97
N ARG A 963 4.04 8.50 -21.18
CA ARG A 963 2.77 8.89 -20.55
C ARG A 963 2.74 8.66 -19.05
N LEU A 964 3.22 7.53 -18.55
CA LEU A 964 3.34 7.28 -17.11
C LEU A 964 4.16 8.38 -16.43
N GLU A 965 5.28 8.78 -17.04
CA GLU A 965 6.18 9.80 -16.50
C GLU A 965 5.62 11.22 -16.49
N SER A 966 4.69 11.53 -17.40
CA SER A 966 4.19 12.88 -17.68
C SER A 966 3.00 13.26 -16.79
N PRO A 967 2.75 14.57 -16.56
CA PRO A 967 1.50 15.02 -15.95
C PRO A 967 0.27 14.56 -16.75
N PRO A 968 -0.86 14.25 -16.08
CA PRO A 968 -1.08 14.30 -14.64
C PRO A 968 -0.57 13.08 -13.85
N MET A 969 -0.13 12.01 -14.53
CA MET A 969 0.24 10.73 -13.91
C MET A 969 1.56 10.79 -13.14
N ASN A 970 2.54 11.55 -13.64
CA ASN A 970 3.75 11.99 -12.94
C ASN A 970 4.65 10.87 -12.38
N VAL A 971 4.48 9.61 -12.80
CA VAL A 971 5.19 8.44 -12.25
C VAL A 971 6.71 8.65 -12.36
N PRO A 972 7.46 8.47 -11.26
CA PRO A 972 8.91 8.36 -11.33
C PRO A 972 9.35 7.10 -12.10
N ARG A 973 10.15 7.22 -13.18
CA ARG A 973 10.69 6.07 -13.94
C ARG A 973 11.57 5.13 -13.12
N ILE A 974 12.13 5.56 -11.98
CA ILE A 974 12.65 4.64 -10.95
C ILE A 974 11.65 3.52 -10.59
N MET A 975 10.34 3.80 -10.57
CA MET A 975 9.27 2.83 -10.26
C MET A 975 8.84 2.00 -11.48
N ILE A 976 9.26 2.35 -12.70
CA ILE A 976 8.85 1.68 -13.93
C ILE A 976 9.45 0.26 -14.07
N PRO A 977 10.73 -0.02 -13.74
CA PRO A 977 11.33 -1.36 -13.77
C PRO A 977 10.69 -2.45 -12.90
N ALA A 978 9.72 -2.13 -12.05
CA ALA A 978 8.94 -3.12 -11.31
C ALA A 978 7.64 -3.53 -12.04
N LEU A 979 7.30 -2.85 -13.14
CA LEU A 979 6.35 -3.36 -14.12
C LEU A 979 7.08 -4.42 -14.95
N ASP A 980 6.56 -5.64 -15.02
CA ASP A 980 7.24 -6.71 -15.74
C ASP A 980 6.88 -6.69 -17.24
N VAL A 981 5.59 -6.53 -17.60
CA VAL A 981 5.08 -6.73 -18.96
C VAL A 981 4.14 -5.61 -19.43
N ILE A 982 4.36 -5.11 -20.64
CA ILE A 982 3.48 -4.21 -21.39
C ILE A 982 2.82 -4.97 -22.55
N ILE A 983 1.49 -4.99 -22.59
CA ILE A 983 0.70 -5.60 -23.67
C ILE A 983 0.03 -4.49 -24.47
N MET A 984 0.49 -4.25 -25.71
CA MET A 984 -0.03 -3.19 -26.58
C MET A 984 -1.15 -3.68 -27.49
N GLN A 985 -2.38 -3.20 -27.30
CA GLN A 985 -3.54 -3.57 -28.10
C GLN A 985 -4.04 -2.41 -28.96
N VAL A 986 -4.18 -2.63 -30.27
CA VAL A 986 -4.60 -1.63 -31.26
C VAL A 986 -5.87 -2.07 -31.99
N ARG A 987 -6.74 -1.09 -32.27
CA ARG A 987 -7.91 -1.23 -33.15
C ARG A 987 -7.49 -0.95 -34.60
N PHE A 988 -7.47 -1.97 -35.44
CA PHE A 988 -7.25 -1.81 -36.89
C PHE A 988 -8.59 -1.79 -37.63
N ASN A 989 -8.63 -1.12 -38.79
CA ASN A 989 -9.75 -1.21 -39.72
C ASN A 989 -9.28 -1.97 -40.98
N ASN A 990 -9.56 -3.27 -41.02
CA ASN A 990 -9.11 -4.18 -42.06
C ASN A 990 -10.11 -4.18 -43.24
N ARG A 991 -9.62 -3.95 -44.47
CA ARG A 991 -10.46 -3.85 -45.69
C ARG A 991 -11.34 -5.08 -45.98
N LYS A 992 -11.00 -6.26 -45.43
CA LYS A 992 -11.79 -7.50 -45.55
C LYS A 992 -12.53 -7.87 -44.26
N LYS A 993 -11.89 -7.69 -43.09
CA LYS A 993 -12.42 -8.14 -41.77
C LYS A 993 -13.16 -7.06 -40.96
N GLY A 994 -13.24 -5.81 -41.45
CA GLY A 994 -13.86 -4.69 -40.72
C GLY A 994 -12.98 -4.19 -39.57
N THR A 995 -13.60 -3.67 -38.50
CA THR A 995 -12.83 -3.35 -37.27
C THR A 995 -12.37 -4.65 -36.63
N ILE A 996 -11.05 -4.82 -36.50
CA ILE A 996 -10.42 -5.91 -35.74
C ILE A 996 -9.57 -5.33 -34.60
N ARG A 997 -9.37 -6.14 -33.56
CA ARG A 997 -8.51 -5.82 -32.41
C ARG A 997 -7.36 -6.82 -32.40
N ARG A 998 -6.14 -6.34 -32.14
CA ARG A 998 -4.91 -7.16 -32.17
C ARG A 998 -3.99 -6.70 -31.06
N ILE A 999 -3.30 -7.64 -30.41
CA ILE A 999 -2.04 -7.29 -29.78
C ILE A 999 -1.05 -6.97 -30.89
N THR A 1000 -0.29 -5.88 -30.73
CA THR A 1000 0.69 -5.38 -31.71
C THR A 1000 2.13 -5.60 -31.28
N GLU A 1001 2.33 -5.59 -29.96
CA GLU A 1001 3.61 -5.64 -29.29
C GLU A 1001 3.37 -6.21 -27.89
N ILE A 1002 4.20 -7.17 -27.47
CA ILE A 1002 4.38 -7.54 -26.06
C ILE A 1002 5.82 -7.25 -25.72
N ALA A 1003 6.05 -6.38 -24.76
CA ALA A 1003 7.37 -5.95 -24.35
C ALA A 1003 7.56 -6.08 -22.83
N GLU A 1004 8.65 -6.71 -22.42
CA GLU A 1004 9.06 -6.75 -21.01
C GLU A 1004 9.92 -5.53 -20.66
N VAL A 1005 9.82 -5.03 -19.44
CA VAL A 1005 10.69 -3.94 -18.97
C VAL A 1005 11.99 -4.52 -18.43
N SER A 1006 13.07 -4.36 -19.18
CA SER A 1006 14.39 -4.92 -18.81
C SER A 1006 15.17 -4.03 -17.84
N GLY A 1007 14.86 -2.74 -17.75
CA GLY A 1007 15.42 -1.83 -16.76
C GLY A 1007 15.47 -0.38 -17.22
N ILE A 1008 16.46 0.35 -16.71
CA ILE A 1008 16.84 1.69 -17.15
C ILE A 1008 18.29 1.59 -17.64
N GLU A 1009 18.60 2.30 -18.73
CA GLU A 1009 19.95 2.51 -19.22
C GLU A 1009 20.07 3.98 -19.61
N GLY A 1010 20.87 4.74 -18.85
CA GLY A 1010 20.95 6.19 -18.96
C GLY A 1010 19.58 6.87 -18.83
N GLU A 1011 19.27 7.81 -19.73
CA GLU A 1011 17.96 8.48 -19.75
C GLU A 1011 16.83 7.68 -20.42
N SER A 1012 16.94 6.34 -20.55
CA SER A 1012 15.93 5.53 -21.24
C SER A 1012 15.50 4.28 -20.47
N VAL A 1013 14.19 4.03 -20.40
CA VAL A 1013 13.66 2.72 -20.01
C VAL A 1013 13.85 1.76 -21.18
N GLN A 1014 14.46 0.61 -20.90
CA GLN A 1014 14.67 -0.45 -21.87
C GLN A 1014 13.51 -1.43 -21.89
N LEU A 1015 13.15 -1.83 -23.11
CA LEU A 1015 11.97 -2.62 -23.43
C LEU A 1015 12.38 -3.77 -24.35
N ASN A 1016 12.23 -4.98 -23.86
CA ASN A 1016 12.50 -6.20 -24.60
C ASN A 1016 11.21 -6.62 -25.32
N THR A 1017 11.03 -6.23 -26.59
CA THR A 1017 9.88 -6.67 -27.39
C THR A 1017 10.01 -8.17 -27.73
N ILE A 1018 9.19 -9.01 -27.12
CA ILE A 1018 9.22 -10.49 -27.26
C ILE A 1018 8.29 -10.97 -28.37
N TYR A 1019 7.11 -10.38 -28.49
CA TYR A 1019 6.20 -10.65 -29.60
C TYR A 1019 5.86 -9.39 -30.36
N LYS A 1020 5.79 -9.50 -31.69
CA LYS A 1020 5.43 -8.41 -32.58
C LYS A 1020 4.40 -8.90 -33.61
N TYR A 1021 3.46 -8.03 -33.95
CA TYR A 1021 2.42 -8.32 -34.95
C TYR A 1021 2.93 -8.09 -36.37
N ASN A 1022 2.57 -8.99 -37.28
CA ASN A 1022 2.81 -8.89 -38.71
C ASN A 1022 1.48 -8.62 -39.45
N PRO A 1023 1.20 -7.36 -39.85
CA PRO A 1023 -0.06 -7.00 -40.52
C PRO A 1023 -0.29 -7.66 -41.89
N ALA A 1024 0.77 -8.19 -42.53
CA ALA A 1024 0.65 -8.88 -43.82
C ALA A 1024 0.15 -10.33 -43.65
N LYS A 1025 0.44 -10.97 -42.51
CA LYS A 1025 -0.04 -12.31 -42.17
C LYS A 1025 -1.28 -12.34 -41.27
N ASP A 1026 -1.57 -11.26 -40.54
CA ASP A 1026 -2.57 -11.20 -39.45
C ASP A 1026 -2.19 -12.07 -38.23
N GLU A 1027 -0.87 -12.22 -37.98
CA GLU A 1027 -0.26 -13.08 -36.97
C GLU A 1027 0.65 -12.29 -36.02
N LEU A 1028 0.80 -12.74 -34.77
CA LEU A 1028 1.94 -12.37 -33.92
C LEU A 1028 3.05 -13.40 -34.07
N TYR A 1029 4.31 -12.95 -34.06
CA TYR A 1029 5.50 -13.79 -34.11
C TYR A 1029 6.46 -13.45 -32.98
N HIS A 1030 7.16 -14.46 -32.47
CA HIS A 1030 8.24 -14.29 -31.50
C HIS A 1030 9.43 -13.59 -32.17
N THR A 1031 10.03 -12.59 -31.52
CA THR A 1031 11.12 -11.78 -32.07
C THR A 1031 12.49 -12.47 -32.00
N GLY A 1032 12.61 -13.55 -31.22
CA GLY A 1032 13.87 -14.18 -30.86
C GLY A 1032 14.51 -13.61 -29.59
N VAL A 1033 13.92 -12.59 -28.97
CA VAL A 1033 14.37 -12.04 -27.67
C VAL A 1033 13.89 -12.95 -26.53
N PRO A 1034 14.78 -13.50 -25.68
CA PRO A 1034 14.36 -14.32 -24.54
C PRO A 1034 13.51 -13.56 -23.51
N SER A 1035 12.58 -14.24 -22.87
CA SER A 1035 11.81 -13.70 -21.74
C SER A 1035 12.65 -13.67 -20.47
N ARG A 1036 12.82 -12.46 -19.92
CA ARG A 1036 13.36 -12.24 -18.59
C ARG A 1036 12.36 -12.68 -17.52
N VAL A 1037 11.05 -12.54 -17.76
CA VAL A 1037 10.03 -12.98 -16.80
C VAL A 1037 10.03 -14.50 -16.62
N LEU A 1038 10.20 -15.28 -17.69
CA LEU A 1038 10.43 -16.73 -17.57
C LEU A 1038 11.74 -17.05 -16.83
N ASN A 1039 12.85 -16.35 -17.14
CA ASN A 1039 14.11 -16.57 -16.44
C ASN A 1039 13.99 -16.29 -14.94
N GLN A 1040 13.32 -15.21 -14.55
CA GLN A 1040 13.06 -14.89 -13.14
C GLN A 1040 12.10 -15.89 -12.48
N LEU A 1041 11.11 -16.43 -13.21
CA LEU A 1041 10.27 -17.51 -12.71
C LEU A 1041 11.08 -18.80 -12.48
N ALA A 1042 12.01 -19.15 -13.37
CA ALA A 1042 12.94 -20.28 -13.17
C ALA A 1042 13.81 -20.06 -11.92
N GLU A 1043 14.45 -18.89 -11.80
CA GLU A 1043 15.27 -18.51 -10.63
C GLU A 1043 14.47 -18.56 -9.31
N HIS A 1044 13.21 -18.14 -9.30
CA HIS A 1044 12.37 -18.07 -8.10
C HIS A 1044 11.64 -19.38 -7.75
N THR A 1045 11.30 -20.22 -8.73
CA THR A 1045 10.67 -21.54 -8.51
C THR A 1045 11.69 -22.66 -8.28
N GLY A 1046 12.91 -22.51 -8.82
CA GLY A 1046 13.89 -23.58 -8.93
C GLY A 1046 13.68 -24.52 -10.13
N LEU A 1047 12.68 -24.26 -10.98
CA LEU A 1047 12.42 -25.03 -12.20
C LEU A 1047 13.41 -24.70 -13.31
N THR A 1048 13.72 -25.68 -14.14
CA THR A 1048 14.43 -25.49 -15.41
C THR A 1048 13.54 -24.80 -16.45
N MET A 1049 14.16 -24.27 -17.51
CA MET A 1049 13.41 -23.67 -18.62
C MET A 1049 12.55 -24.69 -19.38
N ASP A 1050 12.97 -25.97 -19.40
CA ASP A 1050 12.21 -27.04 -20.05
C ASP A 1050 10.94 -27.39 -19.23
N GLU A 1051 11.04 -27.48 -17.90
CA GLU A 1051 9.88 -27.64 -17.01
C GLU A 1051 8.89 -26.44 -17.09
N LEU A 1052 9.40 -25.21 -17.26
CA LEU A 1052 8.54 -24.04 -17.54
C LEU A 1052 7.86 -24.11 -18.92
N LEU A 1053 8.52 -24.70 -19.92
CA LEU A 1053 7.92 -24.94 -21.23
C LEU A 1053 6.85 -26.04 -21.17
N GLU A 1054 7.04 -27.10 -20.38
CA GLU A 1054 6.02 -28.11 -20.10
C GLU A 1054 4.79 -27.48 -19.41
N GLU A 1055 4.99 -26.67 -18.36
CA GLU A 1055 3.90 -25.95 -17.69
C GLU A 1055 3.15 -25.00 -18.65
N ARG A 1056 3.85 -24.36 -19.60
CA ARG A 1056 3.22 -23.59 -20.68
C ARG A 1056 2.40 -24.51 -21.61
N ILE A 1057 2.93 -25.66 -22.02
CA ILE A 1057 2.27 -26.59 -22.95
C ILE A 1057 1.01 -27.21 -22.33
N LYS A 1058 1.03 -27.59 -21.04
CA LYS A 1058 -0.18 -28.04 -20.31
C LYS A 1058 -1.32 -27.01 -20.40
N ARG A 1059 -1.00 -25.73 -20.17
CA ARG A 1059 -1.95 -24.60 -20.28
C ARG A 1059 -2.39 -24.37 -21.74
N GLU A 1060 -1.51 -24.55 -22.71
CA GLU A 1060 -1.83 -24.46 -24.15
C GLU A 1060 -2.81 -25.54 -24.61
N VAL A 1061 -2.61 -26.79 -24.17
CA VAL A 1061 -3.48 -27.95 -24.45
C VAL A 1061 -4.90 -27.70 -23.94
N VAL A 1062 -5.05 -27.19 -22.71
CA VAL A 1062 -6.34 -26.84 -22.11
C VAL A 1062 -7.05 -25.73 -22.88
N LEU A 1063 -6.31 -24.70 -23.34
CA LEU A 1063 -6.85 -23.65 -24.21
C LEU A 1063 -7.26 -24.17 -25.59
N GLN A 1064 -6.46 -25.06 -26.20
CA GLN A 1064 -6.77 -25.65 -27.51
C GLN A 1064 -8.04 -26.51 -27.43
N TRP A 1065 -8.19 -27.33 -26.38
CA TRP A 1065 -9.38 -28.16 -26.16
C TRP A 1065 -10.66 -27.32 -26.02
N MET A 1066 -10.63 -26.23 -25.24
CA MET A 1066 -11.76 -25.29 -25.16
C MET A 1066 -12.04 -24.58 -26.49
N VAL A 1067 -11.01 -24.30 -27.30
CA VAL A 1067 -11.19 -23.80 -28.66
C VAL A 1067 -11.96 -24.82 -29.52
N GLU A 1068 -11.53 -26.08 -29.53
CA GLU A 1068 -12.13 -27.18 -30.31
C GLU A 1068 -13.57 -27.49 -29.88
N LYS A 1069 -13.82 -27.67 -28.58
CA LYS A 1069 -15.16 -28.00 -28.03
C LYS A 1069 -16.18 -26.87 -28.12
N GLY A 1070 -15.75 -25.67 -28.49
CA GLY A 1070 -16.64 -24.52 -28.66
C GLY A 1070 -16.95 -23.73 -27.38
N ILE A 1071 -16.47 -24.21 -26.22
CA ILE A 1071 -16.55 -23.61 -24.89
C ILE A 1071 -16.15 -22.13 -24.97
N ARG A 1072 -16.98 -21.24 -24.42
CA ARG A 1072 -16.83 -19.78 -24.61
C ARG A 1072 -17.35 -18.91 -23.48
N SER A 1073 -18.39 -19.32 -22.74
CA SER A 1073 -18.96 -18.47 -21.70
C SER A 1073 -17.98 -18.25 -20.56
N ILE A 1074 -18.12 -17.14 -19.83
CA ILE A 1074 -17.28 -16.90 -18.64
C ILE A 1074 -17.41 -18.01 -17.58
N GLU A 1075 -18.60 -18.61 -17.45
CA GLU A 1075 -18.89 -19.63 -16.45
C GLU A 1075 -18.17 -20.95 -16.77
N GLU A 1076 -18.26 -21.44 -18.02
CA GLU A 1076 -17.58 -22.65 -18.46
C GLU A 1076 -16.04 -22.47 -18.50
N VAL A 1077 -15.56 -21.37 -19.10
CA VAL A 1077 -14.11 -21.11 -19.20
C VAL A 1077 -13.50 -20.94 -17.82
N GLY A 1078 -14.20 -20.24 -16.92
CA GLY A 1078 -13.81 -20.12 -15.52
C GLY A 1078 -13.84 -21.46 -14.77
N HIS A 1079 -14.80 -22.34 -15.07
CA HIS A 1079 -14.85 -23.69 -14.48
C HIS A 1079 -13.62 -24.53 -14.83
N TYR A 1080 -13.25 -24.62 -16.12
CA TYR A 1080 -12.09 -25.42 -16.53
C TYR A 1080 -10.74 -24.82 -16.10
N ILE A 1081 -10.61 -23.49 -16.02
CA ILE A 1081 -9.41 -22.86 -15.44
C ILE A 1081 -9.31 -23.15 -13.93
N ARG A 1082 -10.43 -23.13 -13.18
CA ARG A 1082 -10.43 -23.56 -11.78
C ARG A 1082 -10.14 -25.05 -11.62
N GLU A 1083 -10.65 -25.90 -12.51
CA GLU A 1083 -10.37 -27.34 -12.49
C GLU A 1083 -8.87 -27.63 -12.72
N PHE A 1084 -8.22 -26.90 -13.65
CA PHE A 1084 -6.76 -26.97 -13.82
C PHE A 1084 -5.98 -26.65 -12.54
N TYR A 1085 -6.41 -25.64 -11.78
CA TYR A 1085 -5.80 -25.28 -10.49
C TYR A 1085 -6.12 -26.25 -9.33
N ILE A 1086 -7.03 -27.21 -9.52
CA ILE A 1086 -7.43 -28.20 -8.50
C ILE A 1086 -6.82 -29.58 -8.81
N ASP A 1087 -6.98 -30.07 -10.04
CA ASP A 1087 -6.47 -31.36 -10.52
C ASP A 1087 -6.21 -31.29 -12.04
N HIS A 1088 -5.03 -30.78 -12.41
CA HIS A 1088 -4.62 -30.72 -13.82
C HIS A 1088 -4.40 -32.12 -14.42
N GLU A 1089 -4.10 -33.15 -13.63
CA GLU A 1089 -3.87 -34.50 -14.15
C GLU A 1089 -5.17 -35.17 -14.60
N GLU A 1090 -6.26 -35.12 -13.83
CA GLU A 1090 -7.57 -35.64 -14.28
C GLU A 1090 -8.18 -34.76 -15.37
N LEU A 1091 -7.95 -33.44 -15.36
CA LEU A 1091 -8.34 -32.59 -16.50
C LEU A 1091 -7.60 -33.01 -17.78
N LEU A 1092 -6.28 -33.18 -17.75
CA LEU A 1092 -5.51 -33.62 -18.92
C LEU A 1092 -5.90 -35.04 -19.36
N ARG A 1093 -6.10 -35.99 -18.43
CA ARG A 1093 -6.62 -37.35 -18.74
C ARG A 1093 -8.04 -37.34 -19.32
N ARG A 1094 -8.88 -36.36 -18.94
CA ARG A 1094 -10.20 -36.17 -19.56
C ARG A 1094 -10.08 -35.61 -20.97
N ILE A 1095 -9.17 -34.65 -21.18
CA ILE A 1095 -8.85 -34.11 -22.51
C ILE A 1095 -8.31 -35.23 -23.42
N GLU A 1096 -7.39 -36.07 -22.95
CA GLU A 1096 -6.83 -37.20 -23.73
C GLU A 1096 -7.92 -38.09 -24.36
N ARG A 1097 -8.96 -38.39 -23.58
CA ARG A 1097 -10.09 -39.28 -23.94
C ARG A 1097 -11.09 -38.64 -24.91
N ASP A 1098 -11.15 -37.30 -24.98
CA ASP A 1098 -12.27 -36.55 -25.57
C ASP A 1098 -11.82 -35.50 -26.61
N ALA A 1099 -10.52 -35.37 -26.87
CA ALA A 1099 -9.93 -34.42 -27.83
C ALA A 1099 -9.78 -34.98 -29.26
N SER A 1100 -9.30 -34.14 -30.18
CA SER A 1100 -8.81 -34.55 -31.49
C SER A 1100 -7.49 -35.35 -31.39
N ILE A 1101 -7.20 -36.22 -32.37
CA ILE A 1101 -6.02 -37.11 -32.35
C ILE A 1101 -4.70 -36.33 -32.15
N GLU A 1102 -4.54 -35.21 -32.87
CA GLU A 1102 -3.36 -34.32 -32.75
C GLU A 1102 -3.21 -33.76 -31.33
N LEU A 1103 -4.32 -33.39 -30.69
CA LEU A 1103 -4.30 -32.87 -29.32
C LEU A 1103 -4.11 -34.00 -28.29
N THR A 1104 -4.66 -35.19 -28.50
CA THR A 1104 -4.39 -36.40 -27.70
C THR A 1104 -2.90 -36.78 -27.76
N GLU A 1105 -2.23 -36.63 -28.90
CA GLU A 1105 -0.78 -36.83 -29.01
C GLU A 1105 0.01 -35.77 -28.22
N LYS A 1106 -0.36 -34.49 -28.30
CA LYS A 1106 0.23 -33.43 -27.44
C LYS A 1106 0.03 -33.73 -25.95
N VAL A 1107 -1.17 -34.13 -25.53
CA VAL A 1107 -1.49 -34.46 -24.13
C VAL A 1107 -0.55 -35.54 -23.60
N ARG A 1108 -0.28 -36.58 -24.40
CA ARG A 1108 0.67 -37.67 -24.06
C ARG A 1108 2.14 -37.28 -24.01
N THR A 1109 2.48 -36.02 -24.31
CA THR A 1109 3.83 -35.48 -24.08
C THR A 1109 3.95 -34.65 -22.81
N VAL A 1110 2.86 -34.46 -22.05
CA VAL A 1110 2.80 -33.70 -20.79
C VAL A 1110 2.01 -34.41 -19.66
N ILE A 1111 1.75 -35.71 -19.84
CA ILE A 1111 1.32 -36.69 -18.82
C ILE A 1111 2.41 -37.77 -18.75
#